data_AF-A0A5A8E3I3-F1
#
_entry.id   AF-A0A5A8E3I3-F1
#
_cell.length_a   1.000
_cell.length_b   1.000
_cell.length_c   1.000
_cell.angle_alpha   90.00
_cell.angle_beta   90.00
_cell.angle_gamma   90.00
#
_symmetry.space_group_name_H-M   'P 1'
#
loop_
_entity.id
_entity.type
_entity.pdbx_description
1 polymer ?
#
loop_
_entity_poly.entity_id
_entity_poly.type
_entity_poly.pdbx_seq_one_letter_code
_entity_poly.pdbx_strand_id
1 'polypeptide(L)'
;MLPAKQRVTESPNPLTALLDDVASDSAVRLLRGADAQMFAGSDGLESVLDAGPMRSLECLTRMVGEEVAAWASGAQAFVVFTGSGTSGRLAYVTARALNKVLGQPRGEAPGPFGYLLAGGPNAILAAHENAEDVAAAGALDLEAFVQRWGAERVLVVGVSCGMSATYSGSQVAMCLAANGRAVSKGGDQTAPDLAPLPRGVAARAAVLGFNPPSLVRRTVVPAWGTTFADVLEACKESEAEWDQLAEGAPLPCACALHPVVGPEAVAGSTRMKGGSATKLLLETAGLHAIAHLRQPAAGWLAPPALRETLLRFQDAMLRTYDAAADIGAVAEASSEALRGGGRVVYLGAGPAGLLGVIDASECPPTYGAGFDDVRAAWTHAGDPALVPTAHVAAALEAADAAAKARGQGSAGPAPKPSAAVAAAAAAGDIAACAAAERSWSEPTRVGRLDGDDVAGAAADAAAPAGLPKLGPRAPMRAVGSGDVLLLLASPQCPLPEVAAAAASRAAKRGAWVAAISVGETSAAQLALVATAGAARVVRVGRELGADHGLPVLAAAATGPGSELAPLHELCLKLALNAVTTVAHVRKGCVLGNRMVNLRVTNRKLFMRAVKLVADTSGVDEATARHCLLRSIHGTEAVAADIDAADAAYHVTVASAKDLVVPTAVVLAKAGGGLTVAAATERLRASGTIADAVRSASS
;
A
#
# COMPACT_ATOMS: atom_id res chain seq x y z
N MET A 1 -11.48 -13.03 -22.97
CA MET A 1 -10.21 -12.67 -23.64
C MET A 1 -9.87 -11.24 -23.29
N LEU A 2 -8.76 -11.01 -22.60
CA LEU A 2 -8.23 -9.67 -22.37
C LEU A 2 -7.90 -9.02 -23.72
N PRO A 3 -8.22 -7.73 -23.97
CA PRO A 3 -7.76 -7.06 -25.18
C PRO A 3 -6.23 -7.10 -25.22
N ALA A 4 -5.67 -7.32 -26.42
CA ALA A 4 -4.29 -7.80 -26.67
C ALA A 4 -3.12 -6.94 -26.11
N LYS A 5 -3.38 -5.88 -25.32
CA LYS A 5 -2.37 -4.99 -24.72
C LYS A 5 -2.68 -4.52 -23.29
N GLN A 6 -3.75 -5.01 -22.64
CA GLN A 6 -4.11 -4.53 -21.29
C GLN A 6 -3.45 -5.39 -20.20
N ARG A 7 -2.69 -4.74 -19.31
CA ARG A 7 -2.10 -5.37 -18.11
C ARG A 7 -3.19 -5.98 -17.24
N VAL A 8 -2.94 -7.17 -16.69
CA VAL A 8 -3.87 -7.88 -15.81
C VAL A 8 -4.22 -7.01 -14.60
N THR A 9 -3.23 -6.38 -13.98
CA THR A 9 -3.39 -5.48 -12.82
C THR A 9 -4.25 -4.24 -13.10
N GLU A 10 -4.43 -3.89 -14.37
CA GLU A 10 -5.20 -2.70 -14.83
C GLU A 10 -6.52 -3.10 -15.51
N SER A 11 -6.80 -4.39 -15.60
CA SER A 11 -7.99 -4.89 -16.29
C SER A 11 -9.21 -4.90 -15.35
N PRO A 12 -10.42 -4.72 -15.87
CA PRO A 12 -11.64 -4.94 -15.09
C PRO A 12 -11.78 -6.43 -14.77
N ASN A 13 -12.18 -6.75 -13.55
CA ASN A 13 -12.43 -8.13 -13.15
C ASN A 13 -13.85 -8.55 -13.53
N PRO A 14 -14.04 -9.60 -14.34
CA PRO A 14 -15.37 -10.03 -14.77
C PRO A 14 -16.27 -10.47 -13.60
N LEU A 15 -15.69 -10.98 -12.50
CA LEU A 15 -16.45 -11.43 -11.32
C LEU A 15 -17.08 -10.25 -10.57
N THR A 16 -16.53 -9.04 -10.70
CA THR A 16 -16.95 -7.87 -9.93
C THR A 16 -17.58 -6.79 -10.81
N ALA A 17 -18.01 -7.13 -12.02
CA ALA A 17 -18.56 -6.16 -12.97
C ALA A 17 -19.75 -5.35 -12.41
N LEU A 18 -20.54 -5.95 -11.51
CA LEU A 18 -21.70 -5.36 -10.85
C LEU A 18 -21.45 -4.98 -9.38
N LEU A 19 -20.19 -4.73 -9.00
CA LEU A 19 -19.82 -4.49 -7.60
C LEU A 19 -20.56 -3.31 -6.95
N ASP A 20 -20.93 -2.28 -7.73
CA ASP A 20 -21.70 -1.12 -7.29
C ASP A 20 -23.22 -1.33 -7.24
N ASP A 21 -23.74 -2.41 -7.81
CA ASP A 21 -25.18 -2.70 -7.95
C ASP A 21 -25.64 -3.89 -7.08
N VAL A 22 -24.83 -4.29 -6.11
CA VAL A 22 -25.18 -5.35 -5.16
C VAL A 22 -25.22 -4.84 -3.72
N ALA A 23 -25.90 -5.59 -2.85
CA ALA A 23 -25.89 -5.34 -1.41
C ALA A 23 -24.48 -5.50 -0.82
N SER A 24 -24.19 -4.83 0.29
CA SER A 24 -22.84 -4.77 0.88
C SER A 24 -22.28 -6.13 1.28
N ASP A 25 -23.09 -7.07 1.77
CA ASP A 25 -22.64 -8.44 2.05
C ASP A 25 -22.31 -9.21 0.76
N SER A 26 -23.09 -9.00 -0.29
CA SER A 26 -22.85 -9.59 -1.62
C SER A 26 -21.60 -9.00 -2.26
N ALA A 27 -21.37 -7.69 -2.12
CA ALA A 27 -20.13 -7.04 -2.56
C ALA A 27 -18.91 -7.68 -1.89
N VAL A 28 -18.96 -7.92 -0.57
CA VAL A 28 -17.89 -8.61 0.16
C VAL A 28 -17.68 -10.04 -0.38
N ARG A 29 -18.74 -10.77 -0.75
CA ARG A 29 -18.60 -12.10 -1.39
C ARG A 29 -18.00 -12.03 -2.80
N LEU A 30 -18.25 -10.96 -3.55
CA LEU A 30 -17.56 -10.73 -4.83
C LEU A 30 -16.06 -10.46 -4.62
N LEU A 31 -15.70 -9.71 -3.57
CA LEU A 31 -14.30 -9.52 -3.18
C LEU A 31 -13.61 -10.85 -2.83
N ARG A 32 -14.28 -11.73 -2.08
CA ARG A 32 -13.80 -13.11 -1.83
C ARG A 32 -13.49 -13.85 -3.13
N GLY A 33 -14.40 -13.79 -4.11
CA GLY A 33 -14.21 -14.42 -5.42
C GLY A 33 -12.99 -13.88 -6.15
N ALA A 34 -12.79 -12.56 -6.12
CA ALA A 34 -11.62 -11.92 -6.72
C ALA A 34 -10.32 -12.31 -6.00
N ASP A 35 -10.28 -12.31 -4.66
CA ASP A 35 -9.11 -12.69 -3.87
C ASP A 35 -8.74 -14.17 -4.04
N ALA A 36 -9.73 -15.05 -4.22
CA ALA A 36 -9.50 -16.47 -4.48
C ALA A 36 -8.72 -16.73 -5.79
N GLN A 37 -8.76 -15.81 -6.76
CA GLN A 37 -7.98 -15.92 -8.00
C GLN A 37 -6.46 -15.88 -7.77
N MET A 38 -5.98 -15.38 -6.62
CA MET A 38 -4.56 -15.49 -6.25
C MET A 38 -4.08 -16.95 -6.27
N PHE A 39 -4.96 -17.87 -5.86
CA PHE A 39 -4.67 -19.30 -5.68
C PHE A 39 -5.25 -20.17 -6.79
N ALA A 40 -6.40 -19.78 -7.34
CA ALA A 40 -7.10 -20.55 -8.38
C ALA A 40 -6.64 -20.20 -9.80
N GLY A 41 -5.89 -19.10 -9.97
CA GLY A 41 -5.50 -18.57 -11.28
C GLY A 41 -6.59 -17.75 -11.96
N SER A 42 -6.23 -17.13 -13.09
CA SER A 42 -7.12 -16.35 -13.95
C SER A 42 -6.74 -16.57 -15.40
N ASP A 43 -7.72 -16.86 -16.26
CA ASP A 43 -7.55 -16.90 -17.73
C ASP A 43 -6.42 -17.84 -18.23
N GLY A 44 -6.17 -18.94 -17.51
CA GLY A 44 -5.10 -19.90 -17.86
C GLY A 44 -3.68 -19.41 -17.58
N LEU A 45 -3.52 -18.31 -16.84
CA LEU A 45 -2.23 -17.79 -16.39
C LEU A 45 -1.86 -18.40 -15.02
N GLU A 46 -0.56 -18.56 -14.80
CA GLU A 46 0.00 -19.22 -13.60
C GLU A 46 -0.25 -18.41 -12.32
N SER A 47 -0.95 -19.01 -11.37
CA SER A 47 -1.24 -18.53 -10.02
C SER A 47 -0.05 -18.68 -9.07
N VAL A 48 -0.22 -18.29 -7.80
CA VAL A 48 0.83 -18.49 -6.77
C VAL A 48 1.09 -19.97 -6.45
N LEU A 49 0.20 -20.89 -6.84
CA LEU A 49 0.32 -22.32 -6.56
C LEU A 49 0.84 -23.15 -7.74
N ASP A 50 1.04 -22.52 -8.89
CA ASP A 50 1.51 -23.19 -10.12
C ASP A 50 3.03 -23.40 -10.12
N ALA A 51 3.48 -24.37 -10.92
CA ALA A 51 4.84 -24.89 -10.87
C ALA A 51 5.92 -23.81 -11.13
N GLY A 52 5.72 -22.93 -12.11
CA GLY A 52 6.66 -21.85 -12.42
C GLY A 52 6.84 -20.89 -11.25
N PRO A 53 5.79 -20.21 -10.79
CA PRO A 53 5.89 -19.30 -9.63
C PRO A 53 6.38 -19.99 -8.35
N MET A 54 6.03 -21.25 -8.12
CA MET A 54 6.53 -22.03 -6.98
C MET A 54 8.05 -22.26 -7.05
N ARG A 55 8.59 -22.50 -8.25
CA ARG A 55 10.03 -22.63 -8.47
C ARG A 55 10.76 -21.30 -8.19
N SER A 56 10.24 -20.19 -8.67
CA SER A 56 10.81 -18.86 -8.39
C SER A 56 10.69 -18.48 -6.91
N LEU A 57 9.62 -18.87 -6.24
CA LEU A 57 9.47 -18.69 -4.80
C LEU A 57 10.48 -19.54 -4.02
N GLU A 58 10.77 -20.77 -4.46
CA GLU A 58 11.83 -21.58 -3.88
C GLU A 58 13.20 -20.91 -4.06
N CYS A 59 13.51 -20.40 -5.26
CA CYS A 59 14.73 -19.66 -5.53
C CYS A 59 14.88 -18.45 -4.58
N LEU A 60 13.84 -17.61 -4.50
CA LEU A 60 13.81 -16.47 -3.58
C LEU A 60 14.01 -16.91 -2.12
N THR A 61 13.31 -17.97 -1.69
CA THR A 61 13.40 -18.48 -0.31
C THR A 61 14.83 -18.91 0.03
N ARG A 62 15.51 -19.60 -0.89
CA ARG A 62 16.91 -20.01 -0.73
C ARG A 62 17.85 -18.81 -0.65
N MET A 63 17.65 -17.82 -1.52
CA MET A 63 18.46 -16.59 -1.50
C MET A 63 18.27 -15.81 -0.20
N VAL A 64 17.03 -15.69 0.28
CA VAL A 64 16.70 -15.07 1.58
C VAL A 64 17.40 -15.81 2.73
N GLY A 65 17.32 -17.14 2.76
CA GLY A 65 17.92 -17.90 3.85
C GLY A 65 19.45 -17.94 3.83
N GLU A 66 20.12 -17.82 2.67
CA GLU A 66 21.58 -17.60 2.64
C GLU A 66 21.98 -16.29 3.34
N GLU A 67 21.26 -15.19 3.09
CA GLU A 67 21.56 -13.91 3.74
C GLU A 67 21.20 -13.93 5.24
N VAL A 68 20.07 -14.56 5.61
CA VAL A 68 19.68 -14.73 7.02
C VAL A 68 20.69 -15.62 7.78
N ALA A 69 21.20 -16.69 7.16
CA ALA A 69 22.23 -17.55 7.76
C ALA A 69 23.58 -16.84 7.89
N ALA A 70 23.97 -16.05 6.88
CA ALA A 70 25.18 -15.23 6.93
C ALA A 70 25.10 -14.20 8.07
N TRP A 71 23.97 -13.51 8.19
CA TRP A 71 23.72 -12.57 9.29
C TRP A 71 23.77 -13.26 10.66
N ALA A 72 23.13 -14.44 10.79
CA ALA A 72 23.16 -15.21 12.03
C ALA A 72 24.58 -15.69 12.41
N SER A 73 25.48 -15.78 11.43
CA SER A 73 26.89 -16.11 11.60
C SER A 73 27.78 -14.90 11.86
N GLY A 74 27.21 -13.69 11.94
CA GLY A 74 27.90 -12.44 12.27
C GLY A 74 28.26 -11.55 11.08
N ALA A 75 27.93 -11.92 9.84
CA ALA A 75 28.17 -11.08 8.67
C ALA A 75 27.20 -9.89 8.62
N GLN A 76 27.62 -8.79 7.97
CA GLN A 76 26.71 -7.66 7.68
C GLN A 76 25.87 -7.96 6.43
N ALA A 77 24.99 -8.96 6.56
CA ALA A 77 24.14 -9.47 5.48
C ALA A 77 22.68 -9.06 5.66
N PHE A 78 22.06 -8.56 4.59
CA PHE A 78 20.71 -8.01 4.64
C PHE A 78 19.83 -8.44 3.48
N VAL A 79 18.56 -8.70 3.78
CA VAL A 79 17.46 -8.83 2.83
C VAL A 79 16.65 -7.55 2.88
N VAL A 80 16.70 -6.74 1.83
CA VAL A 80 16.03 -5.44 1.75
C VAL A 80 14.78 -5.56 0.89
N PHE A 81 13.61 -5.46 1.51
CA PHE A 81 12.35 -5.35 0.78
C PHE A 81 12.11 -3.90 0.37
N THR A 82 11.78 -3.65 -0.89
CA THR A 82 11.64 -2.28 -1.40
C THR A 82 10.42 -2.11 -2.30
N GLY A 83 9.79 -0.94 -2.24
CA GLY A 83 8.65 -0.61 -3.10
C GLY A 83 8.10 0.80 -2.86
N SER A 84 6.98 1.09 -3.51
CA SER A 84 6.22 2.33 -3.38
C SER A 84 4.79 2.08 -2.88
N GLY A 85 4.13 3.11 -2.33
CA GLY A 85 2.75 3.04 -1.87
C GLY A 85 2.50 1.82 -0.95
N THR A 86 1.44 1.06 -1.20
CA THR A 86 1.15 -0.18 -0.48
C THR A 86 2.32 -1.16 -0.48
N SER A 87 3.01 -1.36 -1.61
CA SER A 87 4.12 -2.33 -1.70
C SER A 87 5.25 -1.98 -0.71
N GLY A 88 5.65 -0.72 -0.65
CA GLY A 88 6.69 -0.28 0.29
C GLY A 88 6.23 -0.26 1.75
N ARG A 89 4.94 0.03 2.02
CA ARG A 89 4.38 -0.10 3.37
C ARG A 89 4.31 -1.55 3.84
N LEU A 90 4.01 -2.48 2.94
CA LEU A 90 4.05 -3.91 3.24
C LEU A 90 5.49 -4.40 3.41
N ALA A 91 6.44 -3.92 2.61
CA ALA A 91 7.87 -4.18 2.83
C ALA A 91 8.29 -3.79 4.25
N TYR A 92 7.87 -2.61 4.73
CA TYR A 92 8.08 -2.15 6.10
C TYR A 92 7.45 -3.08 7.16
N VAL A 93 6.17 -3.43 7.01
CA VAL A 93 5.47 -4.32 7.96
C VAL A 93 6.11 -5.70 8.00
N THR A 94 6.35 -6.29 6.83
CA THR A 94 6.89 -7.65 6.70
C THR A 94 8.31 -7.74 7.24
N ALA A 95 9.19 -6.79 6.91
CA ALA A 95 10.56 -6.78 7.44
C ALA A 95 10.57 -6.75 8.99
N ARG A 96 9.71 -5.91 9.59
CA ARG A 96 9.58 -5.83 11.05
C ARG A 96 8.98 -7.10 11.65
N ALA A 97 7.97 -7.68 11.00
CA ALA A 97 7.36 -8.92 11.45
C ALA A 97 8.41 -10.05 11.49
N LEU A 98 9.18 -10.22 10.41
CA LEU A 98 10.23 -11.24 10.33
C LEU A 98 11.38 -11.00 11.31
N ASN A 99 11.84 -9.76 11.50
CA ASN A 99 12.84 -9.45 12.53
C ASN A 99 12.33 -9.76 13.94
N LYS A 100 11.06 -9.45 14.23
CA LYS A 100 10.43 -9.82 15.50
C LYS A 100 10.40 -11.34 15.68
N VAL A 101 10.09 -12.07 14.61
CA VAL A 101 10.10 -13.54 14.60
C VAL A 101 11.52 -14.09 14.86
N LEU A 102 12.58 -13.41 14.42
CA LEU A 102 13.96 -13.75 14.76
C LEU A 102 14.38 -13.40 16.20
N GLY A 103 13.49 -12.82 17.01
CA GLY A 103 13.79 -12.40 18.38
C GLY A 103 14.67 -11.14 18.45
N GLN A 104 14.78 -10.37 17.37
CA GLN A 104 15.56 -9.14 17.38
C GLN A 104 14.85 -8.05 18.20
N PRO A 105 15.50 -7.51 19.25
CA PRO A 105 14.94 -6.42 20.04
C PRO A 105 14.84 -5.15 19.20
N ARG A 106 13.91 -4.26 19.57
CA ARG A 106 13.69 -3.01 18.86
C ARG A 106 14.84 -2.04 19.16
N GLY A 107 15.55 -1.58 18.12
CA GLY A 107 16.35 -0.35 18.17
C GLY A 107 17.85 -0.45 18.49
N GLU A 108 18.43 -1.64 18.65
CA GLU A 108 19.86 -1.78 19.05
C GLU A 108 20.80 -2.22 17.90
N ALA A 109 20.39 -3.16 17.04
CA ALA A 109 21.11 -3.56 15.83
C ALA A 109 20.10 -3.92 14.72
N PRO A 110 20.44 -3.74 13.42
CA PRO A 110 19.52 -4.13 12.36
C PRO A 110 19.43 -5.66 12.31
N GLY A 111 18.22 -6.20 12.43
CA GLY A 111 17.96 -7.57 11.99
C GLY A 111 18.23 -7.73 10.49
N PRO A 112 18.27 -8.97 9.97
CA PRO A 112 18.64 -9.21 8.58
C PRO A 112 17.61 -8.65 7.60
N PHE A 113 16.37 -8.39 8.03
CA PHE A 113 15.33 -7.84 7.16
C PHE A 113 15.28 -6.32 7.23
N GLY A 114 15.69 -5.66 6.14
CA GLY A 114 15.59 -4.22 5.93
C GLY A 114 14.40 -3.84 5.05
N TYR A 115 14.10 -2.54 4.99
CA TYR A 115 13.11 -2.01 4.06
C TYR A 115 13.56 -0.68 3.45
N LEU A 116 13.09 -0.42 2.24
CA LEU A 116 13.14 0.89 1.58
C LEU A 116 11.75 1.23 1.03
N LEU A 117 11.35 2.49 1.18
CA LEU A 117 10.03 2.97 0.79
C LEU A 117 10.18 4.29 0.04
N ALA A 118 9.67 4.33 -1.19
CA ALA A 118 9.61 5.56 -1.97
C ALA A 118 8.87 6.66 -1.18
N GLY A 119 9.52 7.82 -1.00
CA GLY A 119 9.01 8.92 -0.18
C GLY A 119 9.40 8.86 1.30
N GLY A 120 10.19 7.85 1.69
CA GLY A 120 10.75 7.70 3.02
C GLY A 120 9.72 7.41 4.12
N PRO A 121 10.07 7.62 5.39
CA PRO A 121 9.20 7.30 6.53
C PRO A 121 7.82 7.99 6.50
N ASN A 122 7.73 9.19 5.91
CA ASN A 122 6.46 9.91 5.80
C ASN A 122 5.44 9.17 4.93
N ALA A 123 5.91 8.42 3.92
CA ALA A 123 5.06 7.63 3.04
C ALA A 123 4.41 6.43 3.76
N ILE A 124 4.82 6.10 5.00
CA ILE A 124 4.11 5.14 5.86
C ILE A 124 2.74 5.69 6.25
N LEU A 125 2.66 7.00 6.50
CA LEU A 125 1.49 7.67 7.07
C LEU A 125 0.59 8.29 6.00
N ALA A 126 1.17 8.68 4.87
CA ALA A 126 0.47 9.37 3.79
C ALA A 126 0.83 8.81 2.41
N ALA A 127 -0.04 9.04 1.43
CA ALA A 127 0.21 8.66 0.04
C ALA A 127 1.20 9.64 -0.61
N HIS A 128 2.38 9.13 -0.99
CA HIS A 128 3.45 9.87 -1.67
C HIS A 128 3.73 9.19 -3.03
N GLU A 129 2.70 9.15 -3.87
CA GLU A 129 2.67 8.34 -5.10
C GLU A 129 3.69 8.79 -6.17
N ASN A 130 4.07 10.07 -6.17
CA ASN A 130 5.04 10.65 -7.11
C ASN A 130 6.48 10.15 -6.87
N ALA A 131 6.80 9.74 -5.63
CA ALA A 131 8.12 9.25 -5.29
C ALA A 131 8.48 7.92 -6.00
N GLU A 132 7.46 7.16 -6.45
CA GLU A 132 7.64 5.92 -7.21
C GLU A 132 8.42 6.12 -8.52
N ASP A 133 8.27 7.30 -9.14
CA ASP A 133 8.79 7.59 -10.48
C ASP A 133 10.25 8.12 -10.46
N VAL A 134 10.94 8.06 -9.32
CA VAL A 134 12.29 8.64 -9.13
C VAL A 134 13.37 7.55 -8.99
N ALA A 135 13.90 7.07 -10.11
CA ALA A 135 14.94 6.04 -10.16
C ALA A 135 16.20 6.40 -9.35
N ALA A 136 16.68 7.64 -9.46
CA ALA A 136 17.87 8.12 -8.75
C ALA A 136 17.69 8.11 -7.23
N ALA A 137 16.49 8.42 -6.73
CA ALA A 137 16.19 8.33 -5.30
C ALA A 137 16.25 6.89 -4.81
N GLY A 138 15.73 5.94 -5.60
CA GLY A 138 15.86 4.51 -5.31
C GLY A 138 17.33 4.09 -5.16
N ALA A 139 18.18 4.52 -6.10
CA ALA A 139 19.60 4.20 -6.06
C ALA A 139 20.32 4.77 -4.83
N LEU A 140 20.08 6.06 -4.54
CA LEU A 140 20.66 6.75 -3.38
C LEU A 140 20.20 6.13 -2.06
N ASP A 141 18.94 5.74 -1.94
CA ASP A 141 18.42 5.12 -0.72
C ASP A 141 19.06 3.75 -0.45
N LEU A 142 19.31 2.96 -1.49
CA LEU A 142 20.02 1.67 -1.36
C LEU A 142 21.49 1.87 -1.00
N GLU A 143 22.17 2.81 -1.67
CA GLU A 143 23.55 3.16 -1.33
C GLU A 143 23.66 3.63 0.12
N ALA A 144 22.76 4.52 0.55
CA ALA A 144 22.71 5.02 1.92
C ALA A 144 22.42 3.90 2.93
N PHE A 145 21.55 2.94 2.59
CA PHE A 145 21.31 1.76 3.43
C PHE A 145 22.59 0.93 3.61
N VAL A 146 23.27 0.61 2.50
CA VAL A 146 24.51 -0.17 2.49
C VAL A 146 25.59 0.52 3.31
N GLN A 147 25.79 1.83 3.12
CA GLN A 147 26.79 2.60 3.86
C GLN A 147 26.44 2.70 5.36
N ARG A 148 25.18 3.00 5.68
CA ARG A 148 24.72 3.16 7.07
C ARG A 148 24.94 1.91 7.90
N TRP A 149 24.69 0.74 7.33
CA TRP A 149 24.77 -0.53 8.03
C TRP A 149 26.04 -1.33 7.72
N GLY A 150 26.97 -0.75 6.94
CA GLY A 150 28.20 -1.43 6.55
C GLY A 150 27.95 -2.77 5.86
N ALA A 151 26.92 -2.85 5.01
CA ALA A 151 26.48 -4.11 4.41
C ALA A 151 27.59 -4.71 3.53
N GLU A 152 28.01 -5.93 3.86
CA GLU A 152 28.91 -6.76 3.06
C GLU A 152 28.12 -7.55 2.01
N ARG A 153 26.86 -7.86 2.32
CA ARG A 153 25.96 -8.63 1.46
C ARG A 153 24.57 -8.02 1.47
N VAL A 154 23.95 -7.93 0.30
CA VAL A 154 22.57 -7.43 0.19
C VAL A 154 21.79 -8.21 -0.86
N LEU A 155 20.62 -8.72 -0.46
CA LEU A 155 19.58 -9.19 -1.36
C LEU A 155 18.48 -8.12 -1.43
N VAL A 156 18.29 -7.50 -2.59
CA VAL A 156 17.20 -6.53 -2.80
C VAL A 156 16.00 -7.22 -3.44
N VAL A 157 14.85 -7.22 -2.77
CA VAL A 157 13.58 -7.70 -3.33
C VAL A 157 12.72 -6.50 -3.73
N GLY A 158 12.77 -6.16 -5.02
CA GLY A 158 12.01 -5.08 -5.62
C GLY A 158 10.56 -5.45 -5.88
N VAL A 159 9.65 -4.88 -5.09
CA VAL A 159 8.21 -5.13 -5.18
C VAL A 159 7.52 -4.06 -6.01
N SER A 160 6.97 -4.47 -7.14
CA SER A 160 6.16 -3.63 -8.01
C SER A 160 5.02 -4.46 -8.62
N CYS A 161 3.82 -4.37 -8.04
CA CYS A 161 2.63 -5.12 -8.48
C CYS A 161 2.42 -5.02 -10.01
N GLY A 162 2.45 -3.79 -10.55
CA GLY A 162 2.29 -3.51 -11.97
C GLY A 162 3.57 -3.60 -12.80
N MET A 163 4.71 -3.91 -12.18
CA MET A 163 6.05 -3.90 -12.79
C MET A 163 6.35 -2.60 -13.55
N SER A 164 6.23 -1.48 -12.83
CA SER A 164 6.35 -0.13 -13.39
C SER A 164 7.13 0.84 -12.50
N ALA A 165 7.33 0.52 -11.22
CA ALA A 165 7.97 1.41 -10.26
C ALA A 165 9.47 1.57 -10.56
N THR A 166 9.90 2.75 -10.98
CA THR A 166 11.31 3.00 -11.29
C THR A 166 12.17 3.06 -10.03
N TYR A 167 11.61 3.50 -8.90
CA TYR A 167 12.27 3.50 -7.60
C TYR A 167 12.82 2.11 -7.20
N SER A 168 11.99 1.07 -7.23
CA SER A 168 12.45 -0.29 -6.91
C SER A 168 13.20 -0.93 -8.08
N GLY A 169 12.81 -0.60 -9.32
CA GLY A 169 13.48 -1.12 -10.52
C GLY A 169 14.95 -0.71 -10.61
N SER A 170 15.29 0.54 -10.23
CA SER A 170 16.66 1.03 -10.22
C SER A 170 17.56 0.30 -9.22
N GLN A 171 17.01 -0.05 -8.05
CA GLN A 171 17.71 -0.79 -7.00
C GLN A 171 18.02 -2.23 -7.42
N VAL A 172 17.08 -2.90 -8.09
CA VAL A 172 17.30 -4.22 -8.71
C VAL A 172 18.35 -4.11 -9.81
N ALA A 173 18.26 -3.10 -10.68
CA ALA A 173 19.23 -2.87 -11.76
C ALA A 173 20.66 -2.64 -11.23
N MET A 174 20.82 -1.94 -10.10
CA MET A 174 22.12 -1.78 -9.45
C MET A 174 22.71 -3.11 -8.99
N CYS A 175 21.89 -4.00 -8.42
CA CYS A 175 22.33 -5.32 -7.98
C CYS A 175 22.71 -6.22 -9.18
N LEU A 176 21.96 -6.16 -10.27
CA LEU A 176 22.29 -6.85 -11.52
C LEU A 176 23.62 -6.33 -12.11
N ALA A 177 23.81 -5.00 -12.16
CA ALA A 177 25.04 -4.38 -12.66
C ALA A 177 26.26 -4.76 -11.82
N ALA A 178 26.12 -4.88 -10.49
CA ALA A 178 27.18 -5.37 -9.60
C ALA A 178 27.63 -6.82 -9.91
N ASN A 179 26.78 -7.60 -10.61
CA ASN A 179 27.08 -8.95 -11.09
C ASN A 179 27.43 -9.00 -12.59
N GLY A 180 27.76 -7.86 -13.21
CA GLY A 180 28.10 -7.79 -14.63
C GLY A 180 26.90 -7.91 -15.59
N ARG A 181 25.67 -7.86 -15.07
CA ARG A 181 24.42 -7.95 -15.85
C ARG A 181 23.79 -6.57 -16.01
N ALA A 182 24.51 -5.65 -16.65
CA ALA A 182 23.99 -4.31 -16.88
C ALA A 182 22.71 -4.35 -17.75
N VAL A 183 21.65 -3.71 -17.27
CA VAL A 183 20.39 -3.58 -18.02
C VAL A 183 20.58 -2.51 -19.10
N SER A 184 20.25 -2.84 -20.35
CA SER A 184 20.45 -1.95 -21.49
C SER A 184 19.78 -0.59 -21.29
N LYS A 185 20.49 0.51 -21.57
CA LYS A 185 19.86 1.82 -21.75
C LYS A 185 19.09 1.77 -23.07
N GLY A 186 17.78 1.59 -23.02
CA GLY A 186 16.88 1.32 -24.15
C GLY A 186 16.76 2.42 -25.21
N GLY A 187 17.87 3.07 -25.59
CA GLY A 187 17.97 4.09 -26.62
C GLY A 187 18.32 5.49 -26.09
N ASP A 188 18.11 5.77 -24.80
CA ASP A 188 18.44 7.06 -24.20
C ASP A 188 19.82 7.03 -23.53
N GLN A 189 20.85 7.35 -24.32
CA GLN A 189 22.23 7.44 -23.83
C GLN A 189 22.48 8.68 -22.95
N THR A 190 21.53 9.62 -22.88
CA THR A 190 21.67 10.86 -22.11
C THR A 190 21.24 10.70 -20.65
N ALA A 191 20.54 9.61 -20.33
CA ALA A 191 20.17 9.30 -18.96
C ALA A 191 21.41 9.13 -18.06
N PRO A 192 21.39 9.70 -16.84
CA PRO A 192 22.51 9.62 -15.92
C PRO A 192 22.79 8.16 -15.55
N ASP A 193 24.06 7.79 -15.44
CA ASP A 193 24.43 6.51 -14.84
C ASP A 193 23.99 6.51 -13.38
N LEU A 194 23.29 5.46 -12.98
CA LEU A 194 23.04 5.22 -11.57
C LEU A 194 24.38 4.93 -10.89
N ALA A 195 24.61 5.54 -9.73
CA ALA A 195 25.80 5.26 -8.94
C ALA A 195 25.88 3.74 -8.67
N PRO A 196 27.05 3.11 -8.90
CA PRO A 196 27.20 1.69 -8.60
C PRO A 196 27.12 1.48 -7.09
N LEU A 197 26.78 0.24 -6.68
CA LEU A 197 26.93 -0.15 -5.28
C LEU A 197 28.40 0.03 -4.82
N PRO A 198 28.63 0.33 -3.54
CA PRO A 198 29.98 0.38 -2.97
C PRO A 198 30.79 -0.87 -3.31
N ARG A 199 32.10 -0.71 -3.57
CA ARG A 199 32.98 -1.84 -3.93
C ARG A 199 33.06 -2.85 -2.79
N GLY A 200 33.03 -4.14 -3.14
CA GLY A 200 33.17 -5.25 -2.19
C GLY A 200 31.85 -5.77 -1.61
N VAL A 201 30.70 -5.16 -1.97
CA VAL A 201 29.38 -5.63 -1.55
C VAL A 201 28.90 -6.74 -2.47
N ALA A 202 28.64 -7.93 -1.92
CA ALA A 202 27.99 -9.01 -2.66
C ALA A 202 26.49 -8.71 -2.78
N ALA A 203 26.03 -8.40 -4.00
CA ALA A 203 24.64 -8.01 -4.24
C ALA A 203 23.87 -9.13 -4.96
N ARG A 204 22.62 -9.34 -4.56
CA ARG A 204 21.64 -10.16 -5.27
C ARG A 204 20.33 -9.40 -5.42
N ALA A 205 19.51 -9.82 -6.38
CA ALA A 205 18.26 -9.14 -6.67
C ALA A 205 17.09 -10.11 -6.81
N ALA A 206 15.88 -9.65 -6.51
CA ALA A 206 14.67 -10.32 -6.89
C ALA A 206 13.63 -9.29 -7.32
N VAL A 207 12.83 -9.61 -8.33
CA VAL A 207 11.65 -8.82 -8.71
C VAL A 207 10.40 -9.57 -8.30
N LEU A 208 9.47 -8.86 -7.66
CA LEU A 208 8.13 -9.37 -7.34
C LEU A 208 7.07 -8.48 -7.99
N GLY A 209 6.25 -9.07 -8.86
CA GLY A 209 5.10 -8.40 -9.49
C GLY A 209 4.07 -9.40 -10.00
N PHE A 210 2.98 -8.91 -10.61
CA PHE A 210 1.82 -9.75 -10.91
C PHE A 210 1.29 -9.63 -12.35
N ASN A 211 2.14 -9.19 -13.27
CA ASN A 211 1.86 -9.25 -14.69
C ASN A 211 2.75 -10.28 -15.37
N PRO A 212 2.25 -10.98 -16.42
CA PRO A 212 3.12 -11.79 -17.25
C PRO A 212 4.15 -10.91 -17.97
N PRO A 213 5.37 -11.42 -18.26
CA PRO A 213 6.44 -10.63 -18.86
C PRO A 213 6.05 -9.91 -20.16
N SER A 214 5.17 -10.54 -20.96
CA SER A 214 4.66 -9.97 -22.21
C SER A 214 3.84 -8.68 -22.05
N LEU A 215 3.31 -8.40 -20.85
CA LEU A 215 2.50 -7.22 -20.55
C LEU A 215 3.25 -6.16 -19.73
N VAL A 216 4.52 -6.38 -19.43
CA VAL A 216 5.34 -5.42 -18.67
C VAL A 216 5.71 -4.22 -19.53
N ARG A 217 5.81 -3.05 -18.89
CA ARG A 217 6.04 -1.79 -19.59
C ARG A 217 7.43 -1.76 -20.25
N ARG A 218 7.45 -1.55 -21.57
CA ARG A 218 8.65 -1.35 -22.41
C ARG A 218 8.89 0.12 -22.80
N THR A 219 8.26 1.05 -22.11
CA THR A 219 8.52 2.49 -22.30
C THR A 219 9.77 2.87 -21.52
N VAL A 220 10.74 3.46 -22.20
CA VAL A 220 11.93 4.03 -21.55
C VAL A 220 11.51 5.20 -20.67
N VAL A 221 12.03 5.23 -19.45
CA VAL A 221 11.86 6.38 -18.56
C VAL A 221 13.09 7.28 -18.72
N PRO A 222 12.97 8.51 -19.26
CA PRO A 222 14.12 9.34 -19.62
C PRO A 222 15.12 9.56 -18.46
N ALA A 223 14.62 9.80 -17.25
CA ALA A 223 15.46 9.98 -16.06
C ALA A 223 16.17 8.70 -15.55
N TRP A 224 15.92 7.55 -16.18
CA TRP A 224 16.51 6.25 -15.83
C TRP A 224 17.24 5.60 -17.02
N GLY A 225 16.81 5.86 -18.25
CA GLY A 225 17.43 5.37 -19.47
C GLY A 225 17.06 3.95 -19.87
N THR A 226 16.30 3.20 -19.05
CA THR A 226 15.90 1.81 -19.32
C THR A 226 14.41 1.57 -19.04
N THR A 227 13.97 0.32 -19.18
CA THR A 227 12.59 -0.13 -18.94
C THR A 227 12.53 -1.15 -17.81
N PHE A 228 11.37 -1.24 -17.14
CA PHE A 228 11.17 -2.28 -16.13
C PHE A 228 11.16 -3.68 -16.77
N ALA A 229 10.71 -3.81 -18.02
CA ALA A 229 10.76 -5.07 -18.76
C ALA A 229 12.20 -5.60 -18.91
N ASP A 230 13.17 -4.72 -19.17
CA ASP A 230 14.56 -5.12 -19.30
C ASP A 230 15.15 -5.60 -17.95
N VAL A 231 14.76 -4.96 -16.83
CA VAL A 231 15.11 -5.44 -15.48
C VAL A 231 14.53 -6.82 -15.20
N LEU A 232 13.26 -7.04 -15.57
CA LEU A 232 12.60 -8.33 -15.39
C LEU A 232 13.27 -9.44 -16.22
N GLU A 233 13.55 -9.18 -17.50
CA GLU A 233 14.19 -10.16 -18.37
C GLU A 233 15.59 -10.53 -17.86
N ALA A 234 16.40 -9.55 -17.41
CA ALA A 234 17.70 -9.83 -16.81
C ALA A 234 17.62 -10.70 -15.54
N CYS A 235 16.56 -10.55 -14.72
CA CYS A 235 16.32 -11.42 -13.58
C CYS A 235 15.93 -12.84 -14.01
N LYS A 236 15.05 -12.97 -15.02
CA LYS A 236 14.63 -14.26 -15.59
C LYS A 236 15.79 -15.01 -16.23
N GLU A 237 16.67 -14.32 -16.94
CA GLU A 237 17.87 -14.90 -17.54
C GLU A 237 18.79 -15.46 -16.46
N SER A 238 19.03 -14.71 -15.37
CA SER A 238 19.84 -15.20 -14.25
C SER A 238 19.25 -16.45 -13.60
N GLU A 239 17.93 -16.54 -13.47
CA GLU A 239 17.24 -17.70 -12.88
C GLU A 239 17.25 -18.90 -13.82
N ALA A 240 16.99 -18.69 -15.12
CA ALA A 240 16.99 -19.74 -16.14
C ALA A 240 18.38 -20.36 -16.34
N GLU A 241 19.45 -19.58 -16.21
CA GLU A 241 20.81 -20.10 -16.18
C GLU A 241 21.05 -21.02 -14.99
N TRP A 242 20.55 -20.65 -13.80
CA TRP A 242 20.66 -21.48 -12.61
C TRP A 242 19.85 -22.78 -12.72
N ASP A 243 18.68 -22.75 -13.35
CA ASP A 243 17.87 -23.94 -13.59
C ASP A 243 18.56 -25.01 -14.44
N GLN A 244 19.59 -24.63 -15.21
CA GLN A 244 20.40 -25.54 -16.03
C GLN A 244 21.59 -26.12 -15.27
N LEU A 245 21.89 -25.62 -14.07
CA LEU A 245 23.03 -26.08 -13.27
C LEU A 245 22.68 -27.35 -12.47
N ALA A 246 23.71 -28.11 -12.11
CA ALA A 246 23.57 -29.29 -11.26
C ALA A 246 23.11 -28.91 -9.85
N GLU A 247 22.48 -29.86 -9.15
CA GLU A 247 22.10 -29.69 -7.75
C GLU A 247 23.32 -29.32 -6.88
N GLY A 248 23.16 -28.32 -6.01
CA GLY A 248 24.23 -27.78 -5.18
C GLY A 248 25.05 -26.65 -5.83
N ALA A 249 24.75 -26.26 -7.08
CA ALA A 249 25.34 -25.07 -7.68
C ALA A 249 24.99 -23.78 -6.89
N PRO A 250 25.86 -22.75 -6.93
CA PRO A 250 25.58 -21.46 -6.29
C PRO A 250 24.25 -20.87 -6.78
N LEU A 251 23.49 -20.28 -5.86
CA LEU A 251 22.24 -19.58 -6.19
C LEU A 251 22.47 -18.46 -7.21
N PRO A 252 21.46 -18.13 -8.03
CA PRO A 252 21.59 -17.10 -9.05
C PRO A 252 21.82 -15.72 -8.42
N CYS A 253 22.37 -14.80 -9.21
CA CYS A 253 22.50 -13.41 -8.78
C CYS A 253 21.15 -12.68 -8.75
N ALA A 254 20.17 -13.15 -9.55
CA ALA A 254 18.81 -12.63 -9.51
C ALA A 254 17.74 -13.68 -9.84
N CYS A 255 16.50 -13.44 -9.37
CA CYS A 255 15.31 -14.20 -9.74
C CYS A 255 14.08 -13.31 -9.98
N ALA A 256 13.08 -13.84 -10.68
CA ALA A 256 11.86 -13.12 -11.04
C ALA A 256 10.62 -13.89 -10.56
N LEU A 257 9.99 -13.43 -9.48
CA LEU A 257 8.75 -13.98 -8.98
C LEU A 257 7.55 -13.21 -9.55
N HIS A 258 6.86 -13.82 -10.51
CA HIS A 258 5.78 -13.14 -11.25
C HIS A 258 4.47 -13.93 -11.42
N PRO A 259 3.87 -14.47 -10.33
CA PRO A 259 2.57 -15.12 -10.41
C PRO A 259 1.49 -14.15 -10.88
N VAL A 260 0.55 -14.62 -11.70
CA VAL A 260 -0.60 -13.84 -12.14
C VAL A 260 -1.77 -14.06 -11.19
N VAL A 261 -2.03 -13.06 -10.35
CA VAL A 261 -3.10 -13.11 -9.34
C VAL A 261 -4.50 -12.80 -9.91
N GLY A 262 -4.59 -12.51 -11.20
CA GLY A 262 -5.80 -12.06 -11.89
C GLY A 262 -6.15 -10.58 -11.64
N PRO A 263 -7.13 -10.02 -12.37
CA PRO A 263 -7.49 -8.60 -12.25
C PRO A 263 -8.01 -8.22 -10.86
N GLU A 264 -7.79 -6.98 -10.44
CA GLU A 264 -8.24 -6.48 -9.13
C GLU A 264 -9.77 -6.40 -9.03
N ALA A 265 -10.32 -6.60 -7.83
CA ALA A 265 -11.77 -6.50 -7.61
C ALA A 265 -12.31 -5.12 -8.00
N VAL A 266 -11.52 -4.07 -7.77
CA VAL A 266 -11.67 -2.75 -8.36
C VAL A 266 -10.45 -2.52 -9.25
N ALA A 267 -10.66 -2.33 -10.56
CA ALA A 267 -9.61 -2.33 -11.57
C ALA A 267 -8.49 -1.33 -11.24
N GLY A 268 -7.24 -1.81 -11.11
CA GLY A 268 -6.08 -0.98 -10.76
C GLY A 268 -5.81 -0.80 -9.26
N SER A 269 -6.70 -1.27 -8.37
CA SER A 269 -6.55 -1.11 -6.91
C SER A 269 -5.57 -2.14 -6.32
N THR A 270 -4.29 -2.01 -6.68
CA THR A 270 -3.22 -2.96 -6.31
C THR A 270 -2.97 -3.09 -4.81
N ARG A 271 -3.57 -2.23 -3.98
CA ARG A 271 -3.58 -2.38 -2.52
C ARG A 271 -4.30 -3.64 -2.04
N MET A 272 -5.21 -4.16 -2.87
CA MET A 272 -6.06 -5.32 -2.57
C MET A 272 -5.32 -6.63 -2.84
N LYS A 273 -5.57 -7.31 -3.97
CA LYS A 273 -5.00 -8.64 -4.25
C LYS A 273 -3.49 -8.57 -4.41
N GLY A 274 -2.97 -7.62 -5.19
CA GLY A 274 -1.55 -7.41 -5.35
C GLY A 274 -0.83 -7.25 -4.00
N GLY A 275 -1.33 -6.37 -3.14
CA GLY A 275 -0.79 -6.20 -1.79
C GLY A 275 -0.91 -7.46 -0.92
N SER A 276 -2.03 -8.18 -0.96
CA SER A 276 -2.20 -9.43 -0.20
C SER A 276 -1.22 -10.51 -0.68
N ALA A 277 -1.06 -10.66 -2.00
CA ALA A 277 -0.09 -11.57 -2.62
C ALA A 277 1.35 -11.18 -2.30
N THR A 278 1.69 -9.89 -2.28
CA THR A 278 3.01 -9.42 -1.82
C THR A 278 3.28 -9.87 -0.39
N LYS A 279 2.33 -9.64 0.53
CA LYS A 279 2.50 -10.00 1.95
C LYS A 279 2.76 -11.50 2.10
N LEU A 280 1.89 -12.34 1.52
CA LEU A 280 1.99 -13.79 1.68
C LEU A 280 3.25 -14.38 1.04
N LEU A 281 3.73 -13.85 -0.11
CA LEU A 281 4.94 -14.36 -0.77
C LEU A 281 6.20 -13.98 0.00
N LEU A 282 6.31 -12.71 0.44
CA LEU A 282 7.47 -12.26 1.24
C LEU A 282 7.52 -12.96 2.61
N GLU A 283 6.37 -13.13 3.27
CA GLU A 283 6.31 -13.85 4.54
C GLU A 283 6.60 -15.33 4.37
N THR A 284 6.12 -15.97 3.30
CA THR A 284 6.46 -17.37 3.02
C THR A 284 7.96 -17.53 2.87
N ALA A 285 8.62 -16.72 2.04
CA ALA A 285 10.08 -16.79 1.87
C ALA A 285 10.84 -16.52 3.18
N GLY A 286 10.45 -15.49 3.93
CA GLY A 286 11.08 -15.13 5.20
C GLY A 286 10.89 -16.18 6.31
N LEU A 287 9.68 -16.71 6.48
CA LEU A 287 9.37 -17.69 7.52
C LEU A 287 10.04 -19.04 7.23
N HIS A 288 10.10 -19.46 5.97
CA HIS A 288 10.85 -20.66 5.57
C HIS A 288 12.35 -20.50 5.80
N ALA A 289 12.92 -19.33 5.49
CA ALA A 289 14.32 -19.03 5.79
C ALA A 289 14.61 -19.08 7.30
N ILE A 290 13.73 -18.52 8.14
CA ILE A 290 13.87 -18.56 9.60
C ILE A 290 13.71 -19.99 10.14
N ALA A 291 12.74 -20.75 9.62
CA ALA A 291 12.55 -22.15 10.00
C ALA A 291 13.79 -22.99 9.67
N HIS A 292 14.37 -22.79 8.48
CA HIS A 292 15.60 -23.46 8.08
C HIS A 292 16.79 -23.08 8.99
N LEU A 293 16.95 -21.79 9.31
CA LEU A 293 17.99 -21.33 10.25
C LEU A 293 17.91 -22.07 11.60
N ARG A 294 16.70 -22.29 12.10
CA ARG A 294 16.47 -22.93 13.42
C ARG A 294 16.52 -24.45 13.38
N GLN A 295 16.28 -25.05 12.22
CA GLN A 295 16.22 -26.50 12.02
C GLN A 295 17.05 -26.92 10.81
N PRO A 296 18.37 -26.63 10.76
CA PRO A 296 19.19 -26.88 9.57
C PRO A 296 19.26 -28.36 9.18
N ALA A 297 19.14 -29.27 10.16
CA ALA A 297 19.13 -30.72 9.94
C ALA A 297 17.92 -31.21 9.12
N ALA A 298 16.83 -30.43 9.03
CA ALA A 298 15.68 -30.75 8.20
C ALA A 298 15.94 -30.49 6.70
N GLY A 299 17.07 -29.86 6.35
CA GLY A 299 17.39 -29.45 4.99
C GLY A 299 16.55 -28.26 4.52
N TRP A 300 16.72 -27.89 3.24
CA TRP A 300 15.84 -26.91 2.61
C TRP A 300 14.48 -27.54 2.34
N LEU A 301 13.43 -26.80 2.67
CA LEU A 301 12.07 -27.23 2.47
C LEU A 301 11.74 -27.26 0.98
N ALA A 302 11.31 -28.43 0.49
CA ALA A 302 10.92 -28.64 -0.90
C ALA A 302 9.64 -27.85 -1.27
N PRO A 303 9.34 -27.61 -2.57
CA PRO A 303 8.14 -26.92 -3.03
C PRO A 303 6.81 -27.33 -2.37
N PRO A 304 6.56 -28.60 -1.98
CA PRO A 304 5.34 -28.97 -1.25
C PRO A 304 5.13 -28.20 0.07
N ALA A 305 6.19 -27.87 0.81
CA ALA A 305 6.09 -27.15 2.09
C ALA A 305 5.78 -25.65 1.87
N LEU A 306 6.37 -25.05 0.83
CA LEU A 306 6.01 -23.70 0.39
C LEU A 306 4.52 -23.67 0.00
N ARG A 307 4.07 -24.66 -0.79
CA ARG A 307 2.68 -24.78 -1.22
C ARG A 307 1.73 -24.94 -0.04
N GLU A 308 2.09 -25.77 0.94
CA GLU A 308 1.30 -25.94 2.17
C GLU A 308 1.12 -24.60 2.88
N THR A 309 2.20 -23.81 3.02
CA THR A 309 2.15 -22.48 3.66
C THR A 309 1.20 -21.54 2.91
N LEU A 310 1.27 -21.51 1.58
CA LEU A 310 0.35 -20.71 0.75
C LEU A 310 -1.10 -21.17 0.89
N LEU A 311 -1.36 -22.48 1.02
CA LEU A 311 -2.70 -23.01 1.30
C LEU A 311 -3.23 -22.58 2.68
N ARG A 312 -2.36 -22.34 3.68
CA ARG A 312 -2.77 -21.75 4.96
C ARG A 312 -3.18 -20.29 4.83
N PHE A 313 -2.50 -19.52 3.97
CA PHE A 313 -2.96 -18.18 3.63
C PHE A 313 -4.28 -18.19 2.85
N GLN A 314 -4.51 -19.18 1.98
CA GLN A 314 -5.80 -19.38 1.33
C GLN A 314 -6.92 -19.65 2.35
N ASP A 315 -6.68 -20.53 3.32
CA ASP A 315 -7.63 -20.81 4.40
C ASP A 315 -7.92 -19.55 5.25
N ALA A 316 -6.90 -18.78 5.61
CA ALA A 316 -7.06 -17.48 6.28
C ALA A 316 -7.91 -16.49 5.48
N MET A 317 -7.74 -16.45 4.16
CA MET A 317 -8.59 -15.65 3.27
C MET A 317 -10.04 -16.12 3.33
N LEU A 318 -10.29 -17.42 3.18
CA LEU A 318 -11.65 -17.98 3.20
C LEU A 318 -12.35 -17.70 4.54
N ARG A 319 -11.68 -17.99 5.66
CA ARG A 319 -12.18 -17.75 7.03
C ARG A 319 -12.37 -16.27 7.38
N THR A 320 -11.75 -15.37 6.63
CA THR A 320 -12.03 -13.93 6.77
C THR A 320 -13.40 -13.61 6.18
N TYR A 321 -13.67 -14.16 5.00
CA TYR A 321 -14.89 -13.88 4.26
C TYR A 321 -16.12 -14.66 4.74
N ASP A 322 -15.97 -15.62 5.66
CA ASP A 322 -17.10 -16.20 6.40
C ASP A 322 -17.89 -15.13 7.19
N ALA A 323 -17.22 -14.02 7.54
CA ALA A 323 -17.83 -12.86 8.18
C ALA A 323 -18.42 -11.83 7.20
N ALA A 324 -18.70 -12.21 5.94
CA ALA A 324 -19.12 -11.27 4.89
C ALA A 324 -20.30 -10.38 5.27
N ALA A 325 -21.30 -10.93 5.98
CA ALA A 325 -22.46 -10.16 6.43
C ALA A 325 -22.09 -9.07 7.45
N ASP A 326 -21.17 -9.38 8.39
CA ASP A 326 -20.73 -8.43 9.40
C ASP A 326 -19.77 -7.38 8.85
N ILE A 327 -18.87 -7.78 7.95
CA ILE A 327 -18.02 -6.86 7.18
C ILE A 327 -18.89 -5.91 6.36
N GLY A 328 -19.90 -6.44 5.66
CA GLY A 328 -20.84 -5.65 4.87
C GLY A 328 -21.62 -4.63 5.70
N ALA A 329 -22.05 -4.99 6.91
CA ALA A 329 -22.74 -4.06 7.80
C ALA A 329 -21.82 -2.93 8.31
N VAL A 330 -20.56 -3.23 8.63
CA VAL A 330 -19.57 -2.20 8.99
C VAL A 330 -19.28 -1.29 7.79
N ALA A 331 -19.21 -1.85 6.58
CA ALA A 331 -19.01 -1.08 5.37
C ALA A 331 -20.20 -0.14 5.08
N GLU A 332 -21.44 -0.57 5.31
CA GLU A 332 -22.63 0.27 5.13
C GLU A 332 -22.62 1.46 6.11
N ALA A 333 -22.40 1.20 7.41
CA ALA A 333 -22.30 2.25 8.42
C ALA A 333 -21.15 3.23 8.10
N SER A 334 -20.02 2.71 7.62
CA SER A 334 -18.89 3.53 7.15
C SER A 334 -19.27 4.39 5.95
N SER A 335 -20.04 3.85 5.00
CA SER A 335 -20.53 4.60 3.85
C SER A 335 -21.49 5.72 4.26
N GLU A 336 -22.45 5.44 5.14
CA GLU A 336 -23.39 6.42 5.67
C GLU A 336 -22.67 7.58 6.36
N ALA A 337 -21.69 7.27 7.23
CA ALA A 337 -20.86 8.28 7.88
C ALA A 337 -20.13 9.15 6.85
N LEU A 338 -19.46 8.54 5.88
CA LEU A 338 -18.72 9.27 4.84
C LEU A 338 -19.62 10.11 3.93
N ARG A 339 -20.85 9.66 3.64
CA ARG A 339 -21.85 10.43 2.88
C ARG A 339 -22.40 11.60 3.70
N GLY A 340 -22.51 11.43 5.02
CA GLY A 340 -22.89 12.48 5.97
C GLY A 340 -21.76 13.48 6.28
N GLY A 341 -20.58 13.33 5.69
CA GLY A 341 -19.40 14.18 5.98
C GLY A 341 -18.68 13.84 7.29
N GLY A 342 -19.07 12.73 7.94
CA GLY A 342 -18.33 12.14 9.05
C GLY A 342 -17.14 11.32 8.57
N ARG A 343 -16.44 10.69 9.52
CA ARG A 343 -15.17 9.99 9.28
C ARG A 343 -15.23 8.54 9.73
N VAL A 344 -14.34 7.73 9.18
CA VAL A 344 -14.04 6.38 9.66
C VAL A 344 -12.68 6.41 10.36
N VAL A 345 -12.64 6.03 11.64
CA VAL A 345 -11.42 6.05 12.45
C VAL A 345 -11.09 4.65 12.93
N TYR A 346 -9.90 4.17 12.64
CA TYR A 346 -9.36 2.92 13.16
C TYR A 346 -8.63 3.15 14.46
N LEU A 347 -8.75 2.21 15.39
CA LEU A 347 -8.01 2.21 16.64
C LEU A 347 -7.48 0.81 16.92
N GLY A 348 -6.16 0.65 16.88
CA GLY A 348 -5.50 -0.64 17.13
C GLY A 348 -4.15 -0.48 17.83
N ALA A 349 -3.56 -1.59 18.23
CA ALA A 349 -2.23 -1.64 18.82
C ALA A 349 -1.25 -2.36 17.89
N GLY A 350 0.03 -1.96 17.93
CA GLY A 350 1.10 -2.66 17.22
C GLY A 350 0.84 -2.86 15.71
N PRO A 351 1.23 -4.02 15.13
CA PRO A 351 0.94 -4.37 13.74
C PRO A 351 -0.53 -4.20 13.30
N ALA A 352 -1.50 -4.47 14.19
CA ALA A 352 -2.92 -4.32 13.84
C ALA A 352 -3.29 -2.85 13.57
N GLY A 353 -2.81 -1.93 14.41
CA GLY A 353 -2.99 -0.49 14.19
C GLY A 353 -2.28 0.01 12.94
N LEU A 354 -1.08 -0.50 12.67
CA LEU A 354 -0.31 -0.17 11.47
C LEU A 354 -0.99 -0.63 10.17
N LEU A 355 -1.61 -1.80 10.16
CA LEU A 355 -2.43 -2.24 9.02
C LEU A 355 -3.62 -1.31 8.78
N GLY A 356 -4.21 -0.76 9.85
CA GLY A 356 -5.19 0.32 9.75
C GLY A 356 -4.62 1.58 9.05
N VAL A 357 -3.41 2.00 9.40
CA VAL A 357 -2.74 3.14 8.74
C VAL A 357 -2.57 2.89 7.25
N ILE A 358 -2.12 1.69 6.89
CA ILE A 358 -1.89 1.30 5.49
C ILE A 358 -3.19 1.37 4.70
N ASP A 359 -4.27 0.77 5.21
CA ASP A 359 -5.58 0.80 4.55
C ASP A 359 -6.13 2.23 4.41
N ALA A 360 -6.04 3.04 5.47
CA ALA A 360 -6.47 4.43 5.46
C ALA A 360 -5.69 5.29 4.44
N SER A 361 -4.36 5.11 4.37
CA SER A 361 -3.47 5.88 3.49
C SER A 361 -3.77 5.70 1.99
N GLU A 362 -4.46 4.63 1.63
CA GLU A 362 -4.80 4.30 0.25
C GLU A 362 -6.18 4.80 -0.18
N CYS A 363 -7.02 5.25 0.75
CA CYS A 363 -8.34 5.80 0.41
C CYS A 363 -8.25 7.08 -0.44
N PRO A 364 -7.34 8.05 -0.15
CA PRO A 364 -7.22 9.27 -0.96
C PRO A 364 -6.86 9.03 -2.43
N PRO A 365 -5.78 8.29 -2.79
CA PRO A 365 -5.45 8.08 -4.20
C PRO A 365 -6.50 7.22 -4.93
N THR A 366 -7.10 6.23 -4.25
CA THR A 366 -8.01 5.24 -4.84
C THR A 366 -9.41 5.79 -5.08
N TYR A 367 -9.99 6.49 -4.09
CA TYR A 367 -11.40 6.91 -4.11
C TYR A 367 -11.60 8.42 -4.16
N GLY A 368 -10.51 9.20 -4.26
CA GLY A 368 -10.57 10.66 -4.18
C GLY A 368 -11.05 11.15 -2.82
N ALA A 369 -10.86 10.33 -1.79
CA ALA A 369 -11.22 10.65 -0.42
C ALA A 369 -10.37 11.79 0.13
N GLY A 370 -10.94 12.56 1.06
CA GLY A 370 -10.17 13.47 1.89
C GLY A 370 -9.17 12.70 2.74
N PHE A 371 -8.05 13.35 3.10
CA PHE A 371 -7.07 12.74 4.00
C PHE A 371 -7.66 12.43 5.39
N ASP A 372 -8.70 13.16 5.81
CA ASP A 372 -9.41 12.97 7.07
C ASP A 372 -10.62 12.02 7.01
N ASP A 373 -11.05 11.61 5.81
CA ASP A 373 -12.22 10.74 5.63
C ASP A 373 -12.03 9.38 6.32
N VAL A 374 -10.84 8.78 6.15
CA VAL A 374 -10.44 7.53 6.80
C VAL A 374 -9.11 7.72 7.50
N ARG A 375 -9.05 7.42 8.81
CA ARG A 375 -7.89 7.62 9.67
C ARG A 375 -7.56 6.41 10.50
N ALA A 376 -6.31 6.32 10.94
CA ALA A 376 -5.92 5.37 11.97
C ALA A 376 -5.23 6.11 13.13
N ALA A 377 -5.66 5.78 14.34
CA ALA A 377 -4.90 6.01 15.57
C ALA A 377 -4.34 4.67 16.03
N TRP A 378 -3.10 4.63 16.47
CA TRP A 378 -2.54 3.42 17.05
C TRP A 378 -1.73 3.69 18.31
N THR A 379 -1.80 2.78 19.26
CA THR A 379 -0.93 2.79 20.44
C THR A 379 0.39 2.14 20.07
N HIS A 380 1.45 2.91 20.19
CA HIS A 380 2.79 2.47 19.84
C HIS A 380 3.46 1.78 21.02
N ALA A 381 4.18 0.70 20.76
CA ALA A 381 5.14 0.15 21.71
C ALA A 381 6.57 0.58 21.29
N GLY A 382 6.84 1.89 21.16
CA GLY A 382 8.20 2.42 21.09
C GLY A 382 9.06 2.09 19.85
N ASP A 383 8.64 2.45 18.64
CA ASP A 383 9.54 2.49 17.46
C ASP A 383 10.09 3.91 17.21
N PRO A 384 11.40 4.13 17.32
CA PRO A 384 12.04 5.43 17.14
C PRO A 384 11.99 5.94 15.68
N ALA A 385 11.80 5.07 14.67
CA ALA A 385 11.71 5.46 13.26
C ALA A 385 10.44 6.24 12.89
N LEU A 386 9.43 6.24 13.77
CA LEU A 386 8.16 6.96 13.62
C LEU A 386 8.06 8.18 14.55
N VAL A 387 9.16 8.57 15.21
CA VAL A 387 9.24 9.79 16.02
C VAL A 387 9.48 10.98 15.07
N PRO A 388 8.60 12.00 15.05
CA PRO A 388 8.85 13.21 14.27
C PRO A 388 10.16 13.86 14.74
N THR A 389 11.07 14.13 13.80
CA THR A 389 12.33 14.83 14.07
C THR A 389 12.06 16.24 14.62
N ALA A 390 12.96 16.77 15.45
CA ALA A 390 12.77 18.01 16.23
C ALA A 390 12.35 19.26 15.41
N HIS A 391 12.61 19.29 14.10
CA HIS A 391 12.17 20.37 13.21
C HIS A 391 10.66 20.31 12.87
N VAL A 392 10.04 19.13 12.97
CA VAL A 392 8.60 18.91 12.74
C VAL A 392 7.78 19.40 13.94
N ALA A 393 8.28 19.26 15.17
CA ALA A 393 7.59 19.73 16.36
C ALA A 393 7.36 21.25 16.38
N ALA A 394 8.34 22.03 15.94
CA ALA A 394 8.22 23.49 15.82
C ALA A 394 7.23 23.93 14.73
N ALA A 395 7.15 23.20 13.61
CA ALA A 395 6.16 23.43 12.56
C ALA A 395 4.72 23.10 13.01
N LEU A 396 4.58 22.06 13.85
CA LEU A 396 3.29 21.67 14.44
C LEU A 396 2.79 22.72 15.45
N GLU A 397 3.68 23.31 16.25
CA GLU A 397 3.37 24.40 17.18
C GLU A 397 2.91 25.68 16.44
N ALA A 398 3.60 26.05 15.35
CA ALA A 398 3.22 27.18 14.51
C ALA A 398 1.85 26.98 13.84
N ALA A 399 1.55 25.76 13.39
CA ALA A 399 0.27 25.43 12.77
C ALA A 399 -0.89 25.37 13.80
N ASP A 400 -0.64 24.96 15.05
CA ASP A 400 -1.65 24.97 16.11
C ASP A 400 -1.94 26.37 16.65
N ALA A 401 -0.93 27.24 16.71
CA ALA A 401 -1.11 28.65 16.99
C ALA A 401 -1.96 29.33 15.89
N ALA A 402 -1.71 28.99 14.62
CA ALA A 402 -2.47 29.50 13.47
C ALA A 402 -3.93 28.97 13.41
N ALA A 403 -4.20 27.75 13.87
CA ALA A 403 -5.55 27.18 13.94
C ALA A 403 -6.37 27.77 15.10
N LYS A 404 -5.76 28.01 16.26
CA LYS A 404 -6.42 28.66 17.41
C LYS A 404 -6.73 30.14 17.16
N ALA A 405 -5.95 30.82 16.32
CA ALA A 405 -6.23 32.21 15.92
C ALA A 405 -7.46 32.34 14.99
N ARG A 406 -7.96 31.24 14.39
CA ARG A 406 -9.11 31.23 13.44
C ARG A 406 -10.46 30.86 14.10
N GLY A 407 -10.74 31.40 15.28
CA GLY A 407 -12.02 31.21 15.95
C GLY A 407 -13.20 31.87 15.21
N GLN A 408 -14.32 31.14 15.11
CA GLN A 408 -15.68 31.61 14.76
C GLN A 408 -15.85 32.20 13.35
N GLY A 409 -15.99 31.33 12.36
CA GLY A 409 -16.48 31.65 11.02
C GLY A 409 -16.60 30.36 10.21
N SER A 410 -17.69 30.21 9.45
CA SER A 410 -18.01 29.07 8.58
C SER A 410 -16.78 28.45 7.91
N ALA A 411 -16.68 27.12 7.96
CA ALA A 411 -15.60 26.33 7.37
C ALA A 411 -15.37 26.69 5.89
N GLY A 412 -14.34 27.50 5.65
CA GLY A 412 -13.67 27.59 4.35
C GLY A 412 -12.62 26.48 4.26
N PRO A 413 -12.32 25.97 3.05
CA PRO A 413 -11.34 24.91 2.86
C PRO A 413 -9.95 25.36 3.37
N ALA A 414 -9.13 24.39 3.80
CA ALA A 414 -7.72 24.57 4.13
C ALA A 414 -7.00 25.42 3.06
N PRO A 415 -5.99 26.25 3.42
CA PRO A 415 -5.35 27.13 2.46
C PRO A 415 -4.79 26.30 1.29
N LYS A 416 -5.37 26.52 0.11
CA LYS A 416 -4.97 25.89 -1.15
C LYS A 416 -3.57 26.38 -1.52
N PRO A 417 -2.72 25.56 -2.18
CA PRO A 417 -1.49 26.02 -2.83
C PRO A 417 -1.76 26.88 -4.09
N SER A 418 -2.95 27.46 -4.23
CA SER A 418 -3.45 27.91 -5.53
C SER A 418 -2.86 29.22 -6.03
N ALA A 419 -2.35 30.12 -5.19
CA ALA A 419 -1.93 31.43 -5.71
C ALA A 419 -0.58 31.36 -6.45
N ALA A 420 0.45 30.76 -5.82
CA ALA A 420 1.80 30.72 -6.39
C ALA A 420 1.97 29.64 -7.47
N VAL A 421 1.38 28.45 -7.28
CA VAL A 421 1.44 27.36 -8.26
C VAL A 421 0.53 27.63 -9.46
N ALA A 422 -0.67 28.21 -9.26
CA ALA A 422 -1.49 28.62 -10.41
C ALA A 422 -0.91 29.84 -11.12
N ALA A 423 -0.18 30.74 -10.44
CA ALA A 423 0.55 31.83 -11.10
C ALA A 423 1.74 31.33 -11.93
N ALA A 424 2.51 30.35 -11.42
CA ALA A 424 3.60 29.73 -12.18
C ALA A 424 3.09 28.88 -13.36
N ALA A 425 1.99 28.14 -13.17
CA ALA A 425 1.33 27.38 -14.22
C ALA A 425 0.68 28.27 -15.28
N ALA A 426 0.11 29.42 -14.89
CA ALA A 426 -0.39 30.43 -15.84
C ALA A 426 0.74 31.15 -16.60
N ALA A 427 1.97 31.13 -16.07
CA ALA A 427 3.16 31.74 -16.68
C ALA A 427 4.01 30.76 -17.52
N GLY A 428 3.69 29.46 -17.55
CA GLY A 428 4.42 28.47 -18.33
C GLY A 428 5.84 28.15 -17.82
N ASP A 429 6.16 28.46 -16.56
CA ASP A 429 7.51 28.26 -15.99
C ASP A 429 7.70 26.84 -15.43
N ILE A 430 8.23 25.97 -16.28
CA ILE A 430 8.48 24.54 -15.99
C ILE A 430 9.51 24.35 -14.85
N ALA A 431 10.49 25.24 -14.70
CA ALA A 431 11.53 25.12 -13.68
C ALA A 431 11.02 25.49 -12.28
N ALA A 432 10.11 26.47 -12.20
CA ALA A 432 9.46 26.85 -10.95
C ALA A 432 8.51 25.76 -10.42
N CYS A 433 7.79 25.05 -11.29
CA CYS A 433 6.97 23.89 -10.92
C CYS A 433 7.81 22.76 -10.31
N ALA A 434 8.95 22.43 -10.91
CA ALA A 434 9.88 21.42 -10.39
C ALA A 434 10.56 21.83 -9.07
N ALA A 435 10.74 23.14 -8.83
CA ALA A 435 11.25 23.67 -7.56
C ALA A 435 10.17 23.63 -6.45
N ALA A 436 8.90 23.88 -6.80
CA ALA A 436 7.76 23.75 -5.88
C ALA A 436 7.45 22.28 -5.51
N GLU A 437 7.73 21.32 -6.40
CA GLU A 437 7.66 19.88 -6.11
C GLU A 437 8.63 19.44 -5.00
N ARG A 438 9.77 20.12 -4.85
CA ARG A 438 10.76 19.84 -3.80
C ARG A 438 10.42 20.47 -2.45
N SER A 439 9.54 21.48 -2.42
CA SER A 439 9.20 22.23 -1.20
C SER A 439 7.93 21.71 -0.50
N TRP A 440 7.25 20.72 -1.06
CA TRP A 440 6.11 20.04 -0.43
C TRP A 440 6.57 19.02 0.61
N SER A 441 6.98 19.52 1.77
CA SER A 441 7.34 18.75 2.95
C SER A 441 6.66 19.31 4.20
N GLU A 442 5.33 19.50 4.16
CA GLU A 442 4.61 19.75 5.42
C GLU A 442 4.30 18.43 6.15
N PRO A 443 4.62 18.33 7.45
CA PRO A 443 4.35 17.15 8.24
C PRO A 443 2.86 17.01 8.55
N THR A 444 2.27 15.91 8.10
CA THR A 444 0.90 15.52 8.48
C THR A 444 0.84 15.08 9.94
N ARG A 445 -0.08 15.69 10.69
CA ARG A 445 -0.35 15.43 12.12
C ARG A 445 -0.84 13.99 12.35
N VAL A 446 -0.21 13.27 13.29
CA VAL A 446 -0.72 12.00 13.84
C VAL A 446 -0.66 12.07 15.37
N GLY A 447 -1.74 11.65 16.04
CA GLY A 447 -1.82 11.62 17.51
C GLY A 447 -1.31 10.30 18.09
N ARG A 448 -0.45 10.38 19.10
CA ARG A 448 0.25 9.27 19.77
C ARG A 448 -0.36 8.97 21.13
N LEU A 449 -0.90 7.77 21.37
CA LEU A 449 -1.36 7.35 22.70
C LEU A 449 -0.21 6.71 23.50
N ASP A 450 0.35 7.45 24.49
CA ASP A 450 1.28 6.92 25.50
C ASP A 450 0.54 6.36 26.73
N GLY A 451 1.13 5.32 27.34
CA GLY A 451 0.55 4.50 28.41
C GLY A 451 0.85 4.93 29.85
N ASP A 452 1.56 6.03 30.07
CA ASP A 452 1.86 6.52 31.42
C ASP A 452 0.82 7.57 31.85
N ASP A 453 -0.30 7.14 32.41
CA ASP A 453 -1.20 8.04 33.16
C ASP A 453 -2.26 7.26 33.98
N VAL A 454 -1.84 6.25 34.75
CA VAL A 454 -2.60 5.76 35.93
C VAL A 454 -1.66 5.29 37.05
N ALA A 455 -0.87 6.20 37.64
CA ALA A 455 -0.37 6.02 39.01
C ALA A 455 0.10 7.37 39.56
N GLY A 456 -0.34 7.71 40.78
CA GLY A 456 0.14 8.89 41.49
C GLY A 456 1.64 8.78 41.82
N ALA A 457 2.30 9.94 41.77
CA ALA A 457 3.56 10.30 42.42
C ALA A 457 4.52 9.16 42.84
N ALA A 458 5.55 8.90 42.03
CA ALA A 458 6.91 8.60 42.50
C ALA A 458 7.92 8.80 41.35
N ALA A 459 9.12 9.24 41.69
CA ALA A 459 10.12 9.87 40.83
C ALA A 459 11.03 8.91 40.04
N ASP A 460 11.49 9.43 38.89
CA ASP A 460 12.77 9.27 38.17
C ASP A 460 13.32 7.89 37.72
N ALA A 461 13.47 7.77 36.39
CA ALA A 461 14.78 7.57 35.76
C ALA A 461 14.81 8.34 34.41
N ALA A 462 15.85 9.15 34.21
CA ALA A 462 15.90 10.26 33.24
C ALA A 462 15.87 9.84 31.75
N ALA A 463 14.85 10.30 31.02
CA ALA A 463 14.89 10.45 29.57
C ALA A 463 15.51 11.80 29.19
N PRO A 464 16.25 11.93 28.07
CA PRO A 464 16.91 13.17 27.69
C PRO A 464 15.90 14.31 27.50
N ALA A 465 16.10 15.40 28.24
CA ALA A 465 15.28 16.59 28.21
C ALA A 465 15.37 17.28 26.84
N GLY A 466 14.24 17.45 26.16
CA GLY A 466 14.17 18.20 24.90
C GLY A 466 13.13 17.75 23.87
N LEU A 467 12.46 16.62 24.06
CA LEU A 467 11.36 16.17 23.18
C LEU A 467 10.00 16.61 23.73
N PRO A 468 9.14 17.32 22.95
CA PRO A 468 7.80 17.64 23.39
C PRO A 468 6.95 16.35 23.47
N LYS A 469 6.20 16.22 24.58
CA LYS A 469 5.18 15.18 24.77
C LYS A 469 4.02 15.44 23.80
N LEU A 470 4.09 14.90 22.58
CA LEU A 470 2.98 14.88 21.62
C LEU A 470 1.85 13.99 22.17
N GLY A 471 0.86 14.63 22.79
CA GLY A 471 -0.14 13.92 23.58
C GLY A 471 -1.12 13.05 22.76
N PRO A 472 -1.72 12.02 23.41
CA PRO A 472 -2.77 11.09 22.91
C PRO A 472 -4.03 11.64 22.27
N ARG A 473 -4.17 12.96 22.16
CA ARG A 473 -5.46 13.61 22.33
C ARG A 473 -6.08 14.16 21.04
N ALA A 474 -5.32 14.35 19.96
CA ALA A 474 -5.82 15.11 18.80
C ALA A 474 -6.87 14.38 17.92
N PRO A 475 -6.66 13.13 17.42
CA PRO A 475 -7.65 12.49 16.55
C PRO A 475 -8.89 12.00 17.30
N MET A 476 -8.74 11.50 18.53
CA MET A 476 -9.85 10.93 19.31
C MET A 476 -10.72 11.93 20.06
N ARG A 477 -10.22 13.14 20.41
CA ARG A 477 -11.07 14.14 21.08
C ARG A 477 -12.21 14.64 20.20
N ALA A 478 -12.12 14.46 18.90
CA ALA A 478 -13.11 14.90 17.92
C ALA A 478 -14.04 13.78 17.42
N VAL A 479 -13.85 12.51 17.79
CA VAL A 479 -14.75 11.43 17.33
C VAL A 479 -16.08 11.54 18.07
N GLY A 480 -17.16 11.69 17.31
CA GLY A 480 -18.50 11.94 17.85
C GLY A 480 -19.61 11.53 16.90
N SER A 481 -20.77 12.18 17.04
CA SER A 481 -21.95 11.90 16.23
C SER A 481 -21.64 12.04 14.74
N GLY A 482 -22.02 11.01 13.96
CA GLY A 482 -21.75 10.93 12.52
C GLY A 482 -20.45 10.24 12.14
N ASP A 483 -19.54 9.97 13.09
CA ASP A 483 -18.31 9.20 12.84
C ASP A 483 -18.51 7.70 13.13
N VAL A 484 -17.69 6.88 12.46
CA VAL A 484 -17.49 5.44 12.75
C VAL A 484 -16.13 5.25 13.43
N LEU A 485 -16.10 4.50 14.53
CA LEU A 485 -14.86 4.05 15.18
C LEU A 485 -14.75 2.53 15.09
N LEU A 486 -13.67 2.04 14.51
CA LEU A 486 -13.39 0.62 14.33
C LEU A 486 -12.19 0.18 15.16
N LEU A 487 -12.44 -0.67 16.14
CA LEU A 487 -11.40 -1.24 17.01
C LEU A 487 -10.75 -2.44 16.33
N LEU A 488 -9.42 -2.52 16.32
CA LEU A 488 -8.66 -3.59 15.69
C LEU A 488 -7.96 -4.43 16.76
N ALA A 489 -8.34 -5.70 16.86
CA ALA A 489 -7.82 -6.62 17.87
C ALA A 489 -7.31 -7.92 17.22
N SER A 490 -6.18 -8.42 17.73
CA SER A 490 -5.70 -9.77 17.45
C SER A 490 -5.07 -10.39 18.70
N PRO A 491 -4.87 -11.72 18.77
CA PRO A 491 -4.22 -12.36 19.92
C PRO A 491 -2.81 -11.81 20.18
N GLN A 492 -2.10 -11.44 19.12
CA GLN A 492 -0.75 -10.86 19.21
C GLN A 492 -0.76 -9.35 19.53
N CYS A 493 -1.89 -8.68 19.32
CA CYS A 493 -2.09 -7.25 19.54
C CYS A 493 -3.46 -7.02 20.22
N PRO A 494 -3.60 -7.42 21.50
CA PRO A 494 -4.83 -7.20 22.24
C PRO A 494 -5.12 -5.70 22.34
N LEU A 495 -6.41 -5.34 22.34
CA LEU A 495 -6.82 -3.97 22.60
C LEU A 495 -6.43 -3.57 24.02
N PRO A 496 -5.70 -2.46 24.20
CA PRO A 496 -5.39 -1.94 25.52
C PRO A 496 -6.64 -1.30 26.15
N GLU A 497 -6.72 -1.30 27.48
CA GLU A 497 -7.85 -0.70 28.22
C GLU A 497 -8.08 0.77 27.85
N VAL A 498 -6.99 1.50 27.56
CA VAL A 498 -7.04 2.90 27.10
C VAL A 498 -7.81 3.04 25.79
N ALA A 499 -7.68 2.08 24.87
CA ALA A 499 -8.42 2.07 23.60
C ALA A 499 -9.91 1.74 23.82
N ALA A 500 -10.23 0.88 24.77
CA ALA A 500 -11.61 0.58 25.13
C ALA A 500 -12.30 1.79 25.81
N ALA A 501 -11.60 2.46 26.72
CA ALA A 501 -12.08 3.68 27.37
C ALA A 501 -12.27 4.82 26.35
N ALA A 502 -11.39 4.92 25.36
CA ALA A 502 -11.55 5.83 24.23
C ALA A 502 -12.82 5.55 23.44
N ALA A 503 -13.05 4.30 23.10
CA ALA A 503 -14.22 3.85 22.35
C ALA A 503 -15.52 4.09 23.11
N SER A 504 -15.55 3.79 24.41
CA SER A 504 -16.70 4.09 25.28
C SER A 504 -17.03 5.58 25.31
N ARG A 505 -16.02 6.47 25.31
CA ARG A 505 -16.23 7.92 25.22
C ARG A 505 -16.75 8.35 23.84
N ALA A 506 -16.26 7.75 22.75
CA ALA A 506 -16.75 8.03 21.41
C ALA A 506 -18.22 7.58 21.25
N ALA A 507 -18.57 6.38 21.74
CA ALA A 507 -19.95 5.89 21.77
C ALA A 507 -20.88 6.84 22.54
N LYS A 508 -20.46 7.33 23.73
CA LYS A 508 -21.21 8.32 24.51
C LYS A 508 -21.41 9.67 23.79
N ARG A 509 -20.59 9.97 22.79
CA ARG A 509 -20.71 11.16 21.93
C ARG A 509 -21.52 10.90 20.66
N GLY A 510 -22.07 9.69 20.51
CA GLY A 510 -22.91 9.29 19.39
C GLY A 510 -22.15 8.71 18.19
N ALA A 511 -20.86 8.38 18.33
CA ALA A 511 -20.13 7.65 17.27
C ALA A 511 -20.63 6.21 17.17
N TRP A 512 -20.68 5.67 15.95
CA TRP A 512 -20.97 4.26 15.73
C TRP A 512 -19.70 3.43 15.93
N VAL A 513 -19.68 2.60 16.97
CA VAL A 513 -18.48 1.83 17.34
C VAL A 513 -18.62 0.39 16.88
N ALA A 514 -17.60 -0.16 16.23
CA ALA A 514 -17.49 -1.60 15.96
C ALA A 514 -16.08 -2.11 16.26
N ALA A 515 -15.91 -3.42 16.27
CA ALA A 515 -14.61 -4.06 16.40
C ALA A 515 -14.40 -5.13 15.32
N ILE A 516 -13.19 -5.23 14.79
CA ILE A 516 -12.70 -6.40 14.05
C ILE A 516 -11.76 -7.16 14.99
N SER A 517 -12.16 -8.39 15.31
CA SER A 517 -11.42 -9.32 16.13
C SER A 517 -10.94 -10.47 15.26
N VAL A 518 -9.63 -10.71 15.24
CA VAL A 518 -9.04 -11.79 14.45
C VAL A 518 -8.78 -13.01 15.30
N GLY A 519 -9.03 -14.20 14.75
CA GLY A 519 -8.75 -15.48 15.40
C GLY A 519 -9.53 -15.70 16.70
N GLU A 520 -9.03 -16.61 17.52
CA GLU A 520 -9.61 -16.89 18.84
C GLU A 520 -9.25 -15.77 19.82
N THR A 521 -10.22 -14.90 20.07
CA THR A 521 -10.07 -13.77 20.98
C THR A 521 -10.48 -14.17 22.39
N SER A 522 -9.67 -13.82 23.40
CA SER A 522 -9.97 -14.19 24.79
C SER A 522 -11.28 -13.57 25.29
N ALA A 523 -11.93 -14.24 26.25
CA ALA A 523 -13.15 -13.72 26.89
C ALA A 523 -12.95 -12.32 27.48
N ALA A 524 -11.75 -12.03 28.02
CA ALA A 524 -11.39 -10.71 28.54
C ALA A 524 -11.36 -9.64 27.43
N GLN A 525 -10.80 -9.96 26.26
CA GLN A 525 -10.77 -9.03 25.12
C GLN A 525 -12.18 -8.79 24.54
N LEU A 526 -13.01 -9.83 24.46
CA LEU A 526 -14.41 -9.68 24.06
C LEU A 526 -15.22 -8.86 25.07
N ALA A 527 -15.00 -9.06 26.37
CA ALA A 527 -15.61 -8.24 27.42
C ALA A 527 -15.16 -6.78 27.29
N LEU A 528 -13.88 -6.54 26.98
CA LEU A 528 -13.35 -5.19 26.78
C LEU A 528 -14.04 -4.49 25.59
N VAL A 529 -14.20 -5.19 24.46
CA VAL A 529 -14.96 -4.69 23.30
C VAL A 529 -16.43 -4.44 23.65
N ALA A 530 -17.05 -5.28 24.46
CA ALA A 530 -18.41 -5.06 24.95
C ALA A 530 -18.50 -3.80 25.83
N THR A 531 -17.55 -3.60 26.75
CA THR A 531 -17.50 -2.39 27.61
C THR A 531 -17.22 -1.10 26.83
N ALA A 532 -16.58 -1.20 25.67
CA ALA A 532 -16.42 -0.09 24.74
C ALA A 532 -17.74 0.36 24.08
N GLY A 533 -18.83 -0.39 24.26
CA GLY A 533 -20.13 -0.08 23.66
C GLY A 533 -20.17 -0.35 22.15
N ALA A 534 -19.36 -1.30 21.67
CA ALA A 534 -19.35 -1.68 20.27
C ALA A 534 -20.73 -2.20 19.84
N ALA A 535 -21.34 -1.53 18.86
CA ALA A 535 -22.60 -1.92 18.24
C ALA A 535 -22.47 -3.24 17.46
N ARG A 536 -21.26 -3.58 17.00
CA ARG A 536 -20.98 -4.82 16.26
C ARG A 536 -19.56 -5.32 16.50
N VAL A 537 -19.40 -6.64 16.55
CA VAL A 537 -18.09 -7.32 16.62
C VAL A 537 -17.97 -8.28 15.44
N VAL A 538 -17.11 -7.93 14.49
CA VAL A 538 -16.76 -8.78 13.35
C VAL A 538 -15.67 -9.75 13.79
N ARG A 539 -15.92 -11.06 13.68
CA ARG A 539 -14.91 -12.08 13.98
C ARG A 539 -14.42 -12.71 12.69
N VAL A 540 -13.14 -12.55 12.38
CA VAL A 540 -12.51 -13.05 11.15
C VAL A 540 -11.42 -14.06 11.46
N GLY A 541 -11.21 -15.05 10.59
CA GLY A 541 -10.11 -16.01 10.76
C GLY A 541 -10.29 -16.96 11.95
N ARG A 542 -11.53 -17.33 12.29
CA ARG A 542 -11.81 -18.27 13.39
C ARG A 542 -11.30 -19.68 13.09
N GLU A 543 -10.92 -20.41 14.13
CA GLU A 543 -10.42 -21.79 14.05
C GLU A 543 -9.21 -21.97 13.10
N LEU A 544 -8.45 -20.91 12.85
CA LEU A 544 -7.20 -21.00 12.11
C LEU A 544 -6.21 -21.94 12.81
N GLY A 545 -5.72 -22.95 12.08
CA GLY A 545 -4.80 -23.97 12.60
C GLY A 545 -5.46 -25.10 13.40
N ALA A 546 -6.80 -25.15 13.48
CA ALA A 546 -7.51 -26.23 14.18
C ALA A 546 -7.45 -27.58 13.43
N ASP A 547 -7.47 -27.53 12.10
CA ASP A 547 -7.68 -28.75 11.32
C ASP A 547 -6.39 -29.54 11.08
N HIS A 548 -5.22 -28.90 11.00
CA HIS A 548 -3.95 -29.51 10.56
C HIS A 548 -2.75 -28.76 11.16
N GLY A 549 -1.63 -29.45 11.40
CA GLY A 549 -0.40 -28.84 11.90
C GLY A 549 0.17 -27.75 10.96
N LEU A 550 0.95 -26.84 11.53
CA LEU A 550 1.60 -25.74 10.80
C LEU A 550 3.13 -25.86 10.93
N PRO A 551 3.77 -26.91 10.38
CA PRO A 551 5.14 -27.27 10.75
C PRO A 551 6.14 -26.13 10.53
N VAL A 552 6.06 -25.43 9.39
CA VAL A 552 6.97 -24.32 9.09
C VAL A 552 6.68 -23.10 9.96
N LEU A 553 5.41 -22.74 10.12
CA LEU A 553 5.04 -21.59 10.97
C LEU A 553 5.39 -21.87 12.43
N ALA A 554 5.23 -23.11 12.90
CA ALA A 554 5.61 -23.56 14.23
C ALA A 554 7.14 -23.56 14.41
N ALA A 555 7.92 -23.99 13.40
CA ALA A 555 9.38 -23.90 13.43
C ALA A 555 9.87 -22.43 13.48
N ALA A 556 9.17 -21.52 12.79
CA ALA A 556 9.45 -20.10 12.82
C ALA A 556 8.90 -19.39 14.07
N ALA A 557 7.98 -19.99 14.85
CA ALA A 557 7.32 -19.34 15.98
C ALA A 557 8.30 -18.90 17.08
N THR A 558 8.04 -17.76 17.71
CA THR A 558 8.82 -17.26 18.88
C THR A 558 8.30 -17.80 20.21
N GLY A 559 7.12 -18.41 20.19
CA GLY A 559 6.41 -18.97 21.32
C GLY A 559 5.01 -19.41 20.91
N PRO A 560 4.26 -20.08 21.80
CA PRO A 560 2.93 -20.60 21.50
C PRO A 560 1.98 -19.51 20.97
N GLY A 561 1.29 -19.81 19.86
CA GLY A 561 0.32 -18.92 19.22
C GLY A 561 0.93 -17.80 18.35
N SER A 562 2.26 -17.67 18.29
CA SER A 562 2.92 -16.68 17.42
C SER A 562 3.02 -17.16 15.95
N GLU A 563 2.94 -18.47 15.73
CA GLU A 563 2.87 -19.12 14.42
C GLU A 563 1.68 -18.63 13.57
N LEU A 564 0.59 -18.20 14.21
CA LEU A 564 -0.61 -17.70 13.53
C LEU A 564 -0.56 -16.22 13.18
N ALA A 565 0.44 -15.47 13.68
CA ALA A 565 0.50 -14.01 13.49
C ALA A 565 0.44 -13.58 12.02
N PRO A 566 1.20 -14.20 11.09
CA PRO A 566 1.15 -13.83 9.66
C PRO A 566 -0.26 -14.01 9.06
N LEU A 567 -0.94 -15.09 9.43
CA LEU A 567 -2.29 -15.41 8.98
C LEU A 567 -3.31 -14.41 9.54
N HIS A 568 -3.22 -14.08 10.84
CA HIS A 568 -4.09 -13.10 11.47
C HIS A 568 -3.93 -11.69 10.86
N GLU A 569 -2.70 -11.29 10.57
CA GLU A 569 -2.44 -10.01 9.89
C GLU A 569 -3.03 -9.98 8.47
N LEU A 570 -2.98 -11.10 7.73
CA LEU A 570 -3.68 -11.20 6.44
C LEU A 570 -5.19 -11.06 6.62
N CYS A 571 -5.80 -11.77 7.58
CA CYS A 571 -7.24 -11.65 7.85
C CYS A 571 -7.65 -10.21 8.15
N LEU A 572 -6.88 -9.50 8.98
CA LEU A 572 -7.15 -8.10 9.29
C LEU A 572 -7.03 -7.21 8.04
N LYS A 573 -5.97 -7.38 7.24
CA LYS A 573 -5.78 -6.63 6.00
C LYS A 573 -6.97 -6.83 5.05
N LEU A 574 -7.39 -8.08 4.83
CA LEU A 574 -8.52 -8.42 3.95
C LEU A 574 -9.83 -7.80 4.46
N ALA A 575 -10.10 -7.90 5.76
CA ALA A 575 -11.30 -7.30 6.36
C ALA A 575 -11.32 -5.77 6.21
N LEU A 576 -10.19 -5.08 6.49
CA LEU A 576 -10.08 -3.63 6.33
C LEU A 576 -10.24 -3.20 4.87
N ASN A 577 -9.57 -3.90 3.94
CA ASN A 577 -9.71 -3.61 2.51
C ASN A 577 -11.15 -3.82 2.04
N ALA A 578 -11.85 -4.85 2.53
CA ALA A 578 -13.25 -5.08 2.21
C ALA A 578 -14.15 -3.96 2.77
N VAL A 579 -13.96 -3.56 4.04
CA VAL A 579 -14.72 -2.46 4.66
C VAL A 579 -14.55 -1.17 3.86
N THR A 580 -13.32 -0.72 3.58
CA THR A 580 -13.12 0.56 2.89
C THR A 580 -13.53 0.53 1.44
N THR A 581 -13.30 -0.59 0.76
CA THR A 581 -13.69 -0.72 -0.64
C THR A 581 -15.20 -0.67 -0.77
N VAL A 582 -15.93 -1.50 -0.01
CA VAL A 582 -17.38 -1.51 -0.07
C VAL A 582 -17.97 -0.19 0.41
N ALA A 583 -17.43 0.43 1.46
CA ALA A 583 -17.90 1.74 1.93
C ALA A 583 -17.81 2.82 0.84
N HIS A 584 -16.70 2.87 0.08
CA HIS A 584 -16.53 3.83 -1.02
C HIS A 584 -17.29 3.46 -2.29
N VAL A 585 -17.54 2.17 -2.54
CA VAL A 585 -18.47 1.72 -3.57
C VAL A 585 -19.88 2.25 -3.26
N ARG A 586 -20.36 2.06 -2.03
CA ARG A 586 -21.68 2.55 -1.56
C ARG A 586 -21.76 4.09 -1.46
N LYS A 587 -20.61 4.76 -1.27
CA LYS A 587 -20.49 6.24 -1.37
C LYS A 587 -20.64 6.73 -2.82
N GLY A 588 -20.53 5.84 -3.80
CA GLY A 588 -20.63 6.13 -5.23
C GLY A 588 -19.33 6.68 -5.83
N CYS A 589 -18.17 6.29 -5.28
CA CYS A 589 -16.85 6.61 -5.84
C CYS A 589 -16.38 5.61 -6.91
N VAL A 590 -17.13 4.52 -7.09
CA VAL A 590 -16.86 3.41 -8.01
C VAL A 590 -18.09 3.19 -8.90
N LEU A 591 -17.87 2.91 -10.19
CA LEU A 591 -18.91 2.55 -11.15
C LEU A 591 -18.59 1.18 -11.75
N GLY A 592 -19.49 0.20 -11.62
CA GLY A 592 -19.15 -1.20 -11.79
C GLY A 592 -18.01 -1.57 -10.84
N ASN A 593 -16.83 -1.81 -11.43
CA ASN A 593 -15.55 -2.01 -10.72
C ASN A 593 -14.46 -1.00 -11.11
N ARG A 594 -14.84 0.20 -11.57
CA ARG A 594 -13.91 1.25 -12.01
C ARG A 594 -13.87 2.40 -11.01
N MET A 595 -12.67 2.85 -10.64
CA MET A 595 -12.42 3.97 -9.73
C MET A 595 -12.71 5.33 -10.37
N VAL A 596 -13.99 5.64 -10.61
CA VAL A 596 -14.37 6.88 -11.31
C VAL A 596 -14.00 8.17 -10.57
N ASN A 597 -13.65 8.10 -9.29
CA ASN A 597 -13.11 9.22 -8.50
C ASN A 597 -11.61 9.10 -8.17
N LEU A 598 -10.83 8.41 -9.01
CA LEU A 598 -9.37 8.28 -8.86
C LEU A 598 -8.67 9.66 -8.84
N ARG A 599 -7.64 9.82 -7.99
CA ARG A 599 -6.73 10.98 -8.05
C ARG A 599 -5.52 10.71 -8.95
N VAL A 600 -5.15 11.71 -9.75
CA VAL A 600 -4.02 11.63 -10.68
C VAL A 600 -2.77 12.19 -9.99
N THR A 601 -2.03 11.33 -9.29
CA THR A 601 -0.90 11.73 -8.42
C THR A 601 0.48 11.19 -8.86
N ASN A 602 0.53 10.37 -9.90
CA ASN A 602 1.78 9.93 -10.55
C ASN A 602 1.55 9.54 -12.01
N ARG A 603 2.62 9.21 -12.75
CA ARG A 603 2.53 8.88 -14.19
C ARG A 603 1.65 7.66 -14.44
N LYS A 604 1.73 6.66 -13.57
CA LYS A 604 0.91 5.43 -13.62
C LYS A 604 -0.58 5.76 -13.52
N LEU A 605 -0.97 6.59 -12.56
CA LEU A 605 -2.37 6.99 -12.35
C LEU A 605 -2.87 7.94 -13.45
N PHE A 606 -2.01 8.76 -14.06
CA PHE A 606 -2.36 9.55 -15.25
C PHE A 606 -2.75 8.62 -16.42
N MET A 607 -1.90 7.64 -16.74
CA MET A 607 -2.21 6.69 -17.82
C MET A 607 -3.46 5.86 -17.52
N ARG A 608 -3.65 5.48 -16.24
CA ARG A 608 -4.87 4.80 -15.79
C ARG A 608 -6.11 5.68 -15.96
N ALA A 609 -6.02 6.96 -15.63
CA ALA A 609 -7.12 7.91 -15.80
C ALA A 609 -7.52 8.06 -17.27
N VAL A 610 -6.56 8.16 -18.20
CA VAL A 610 -6.85 8.16 -19.64
C VAL A 610 -7.63 6.91 -20.04
N LYS A 611 -7.16 5.73 -19.63
CA LYS A 611 -7.82 4.47 -19.98
C LYS A 611 -9.21 4.35 -19.36
N LEU A 612 -9.36 4.78 -18.11
CA LEU A 612 -10.64 4.80 -17.41
C LEU A 612 -11.64 5.71 -18.12
N VAL A 613 -11.23 6.91 -18.54
CA VAL A 613 -12.09 7.84 -19.28
C VAL A 613 -12.50 7.24 -20.63
N ALA A 614 -11.56 6.66 -21.37
CA ALA A 614 -11.84 5.99 -22.64
C ALA A 614 -12.88 4.87 -22.47
N ASP A 615 -12.60 3.92 -21.58
CA ASP A 615 -13.45 2.75 -21.38
C ASP A 615 -14.83 3.10 -20.80
N THR A 616 -14.90 4.09 -19.89
CA THR A 616 -16.16 4.46 -19.22
C THR A 616 -17.06 5.30 -20.13
N SER A 617 -16.48 6.02 -21.09
CA SER A 617 -17.20 6.91 -22.00
C SER A 617 -17.43 6.31 -23.39
N GLY A 618 -16.76 5.19 -23.72
CA GLY A 618 -16.86 4.56 -25.04
C GLY A 618 -16.12 5.32 -26.14
N VAL A 619 -15.13 6.14 -25.79
CA VAL A 619 -14.33 6.95 -26.72
C VAL A 619 -12.91 6.38 -26.87
N ASP A 620 -12.19 6.78 -27.92
CA ASP A 620 -10.79 6.42 -28.09
C ASP A 620 -9.87 7.10 -27.05
N GLU A 621 -8.65 6.58 -26.88
CA GLU A 621 -7.70 7.09 -25.89
C GLU A 621 -7.22 8.51 -26.16
N ALA A 622 -7.19 8.96 -27.42
CA ALA A 622 -6.79 10.34 -27.76
C ALA A 622 -7.88 11.33 -27.32
N THR A 623 -9.14 11.04 -27.62
CA THR A 623 -10.30 11.80 -27.16
C THR A 623 -10.39 11.81 -25.63
N ALA A 624 -10.17 10.65 -24.99
CA ALA A 624 -10.13 10.55 -23.53
C ALA A 624 -9.01 11.38 -22.90
N ARG A 625 -7.79 11.31 -23.47
CA ARG A 625 -6.64 12.11 -23.02
C ARG A 625 -6.96 13.60 -23.16
N HIS A 626 -7.52 14.02 -24.28
CA HIS A 626 -7.91 15.41 -24.50
C HIS A 626 -8.91 15.90 -23.43
N CYS A 627 -9.97 15.13 -23.15
CA CYS A 627 -10.95 15.48 -22.11
C CYS A 627 -10.32 15.50 -20.70
N LEU A 628 -9.39 14.58 -20.42
CA LEU A 628 -8.64 14.57 -19.17
C LEU A 628 -7.78 15.83 -19.02
N LEU A 629 -7.09 16.26 -20.07
CA LEU A 629 -6.29 17.48 -20.05
C LEU A 629 -7.16 18.74 -19.89
N ARG A 630 -8.32 18.81 -20.54
CA ARG A 630 -9.30 19.89 -20.31
C ARG A 630 -9.69 19.98 -18.84
N SER A 631 -9.99 18.84 -18.21
CA SER A 631 -10.31 18.76 -16.78
C SER A 631 -9.12 19.16 -15.89
N ILE A 632 -7.93 18.63 -16.17
CA ILE A 632 -6.70 18.92 -15.41
C ILE A 632 -6.35 20.40 -15.47
N HIS A 633 -6.43 21.04 -16.63
CA HIS A 633 -6.01 22.44 -16.82
C HIS A 633 -7.16 23.43 -16.64
N GLY A 634 -8.41 22.96 -16.60
CA GLY A 634 -9.58 23.84 -16.50
C GLY A 634 -9.79 24.68 -17.76
N THR A 635 -9.51 24.11 -18.93
CA THR A 635 -9.57 24.80 -20.23
C THR A 635 -10.55 24.12 -21.18
N GLU A 636 -11.15 24.90 -22.07
CA GLU A 636 -12.03 24.39 -23.13
C GLU A 636 -11.24 23.95 -24.36
N ALA A 637 -10.05 24.51 -24.58
CA ALA A 637 -9.13 24.11 -25.64
C ALA A 637 -7.75 23.81 -25.03
N VAL A 638 -7.20 22.63 -25.35
CA VAL A 638 -5.87 22.23 -24.92
C VAL A 638 -4.85 22.78 -25.92
N ALA A 639 -3.95 23.65 -25.47
CA ALA A 639 -2.88 24.18 -26.30
C ALA A 639 -1.88 23.08 -26.70
N ALA A 640 -1.21 23.23 -27.85
CA ALA A 640 -0.36 22.18 -28.42
C ALA A 640 0.87 21.86 -27.56
N ASP A 641 1.42 22.86 -26.86
CA ASP A 641 2.52 22.72 -25.90
C ASP A 641 2.08 21.94 -24.65
N ILE A 642 0.87 22.20 -24.14
CA ILE A 642 0.27 21.41 -23.05
C ILE A 642 0.04 19.98 -23.53
N ASP A 643 -0.54 19.78 -24.71
CA ASP A 643 -0.83 18.44 -25.23
C ASP A 643 0.46 17.60 -25.41
N ALA A 644 1.56 18.22 -25.81
CA ALA A 644 2.86 17.58 -26.00
C ALA A 644 3.69 17.39 -24.71
N ALA A 645 3.28 17.98 -23.58
CA ALA A 645 4.04 17.92 -22.35
C ALA A 645 4.11 16.50 -21.75
N ASP A 646 5.17 16.23 -20.99
CA ASP A 646 5.34 14.97 -20.26
C ASP A 646 4.25 14.80 -19.19
N ALA A 647 3.84 13.56 -18.94
CA ALA A 647 2.79 13.25 -17.96
C ALA A 647 3.08 13.80 -16.56
N ALA A 648 4.35 13.95 -16.16
CA ALA A 648 4.71 14.55 -14.87
C ALA A 648 4.18 15.98 -14.73
N TYR A 649 4.22 16.80 -15.79
CA TYR A 649 3.67 18.16 -15.76
C TYR A 649 2.17 18.15 -15.44
N HIS A 650 1.41 17.25 -16.07
CA HIS A 650 -0.02 17.11 -15.84
C HIS A 650 -0.34 16.61 -14.44
N VAL A 651 0.46 15.67 -13.91
CA VAL A 651 0.32 15.14 -12.56
C VAL A 651 0.43 16.24 -11.51
N THR A 652 1.41 17.15 -11.66
CA THR A 652 1.62 18.25 -10.72
C THR A 652 0.41 19.19 -10.66
N VAL A 653 -0.18 19.50 -11.81
CA VAL A 653 -1.41 20.31 -11.87
C VAL A 653 -2.62 19.54 -11.32
N ALA A 654 -2.74 18.26 -11.66
CA ALA A 654 -3.88 17.42 -11.28
C ALA A 654 -3.92 17.11 -9.77
N SER A 655 -2.76 16.96 -9.13
CA SER A 655 -2.64 16.58 -7.72
C SER A 655 -3.28 17.58 -6.75
N ALA A 656 -3.43 18.84 -7.18
CA ALA A 656 -4.08 19.90 -6.41
C ALA A 656 -5.60 20.02 -6.66
N LYS A 657 -6.18 19.15 -7.50
CA LYS A 657 -7.58 19.22 -7.94
C LYS A 657 -8.37 17.98 -7.56
N ASP A 658 -9.60 18.21 -7.15
CA ASP A 658 -10.60 17.15 -6.96
C ASP A 658 -11.44 16.96 -8.22
N LEU A 659 -12.10 15.81 -8.34
CA LEU A 659 -13.04 15.49 -9.43
C LEU A 659 -12.44 15.56 -10.84
N VAL A 660 -11.12 15.47 -11.00
CA VAL A 660 -10.44 15.52 -12.31
C VAL A 660 -10.97 14.43 -13.25
N VAL A 661 -10.87 13.18 -12.83
CA VAL A 661 -11.31 12.02 -13.63
C VAL A 661 -12.81 12.02 -13.91
N PRO A 662 -13.71 12.17 -12.92
CA PRO A 662 -15.14 12.13 -13.21
C PRO A 662 -15.58 13.30 -14.11
N THR A 663 -14.98 14.48 -13.97
CA THR A 663 -15.25 15.61 -14.88
C THR A 663 -14.85 15.26 -16.31
N ALA A 664 -13.68 14.65 -16.49
CA ALA A 664 -13.22 14.19 -17.81
C ALA A 664 -14.16 13.15 -18.43
N VAL A 665 -14.72 12.25 -17.63
CA VAL A 665 -15.72 11.27 -18.10
C VAL A 665 -17.00 11.98 -18.57
N VAL A 666 -17.54 12.91 -17.78
CA VAL A 666 -18.75 13.67 -18.18
C VAL A 666 -18.51 14.48 -19.46
N LEU A 667 -17.33 15.11 -19.59
CA LEU A 667 -16.92 15.83 -20.81
C LEU A 667 -16.86 14.90 -22.03
N ALA A 668 -16.22 13.74 -21.88
CA ALA A 668 -16.06 12.76 -22.95
C ALA A 668 -17.41 12.19 -23.40
N LYS A 669 -18.30 11.88 -22.45
CA LYS A 669 -19.65 11.40 -22.77
C LYS A 669 -20.47 12.46 -23.51
N ALA A 670 -20.40 13.73 -23.10
CA ALA A 670 -21.14 14.82 -23.74
C ALA A 670 -20.61 15.26 -25.13
N GLY A 671 -19.72 14.49 -25.76
CA GLY A 671 -19.21 14.76 -27.10
C GLY A 671 -18.47 16.09 -27.26
N GLY A 672 -17.91 16.63 -26.18
CA GLY A 672 -17.18 17.90 -26.18
C GLY A 672 -18.03 19.18 -26.14
N GLY A 673 -19.37 19.07 -26.19
CA GLY A 673 -20.29 20.22 -26.15
C GLY A 673 -20.48 20.86 -24.77
N LEU A 674 -19.92 20.27 -23.72
CA LEU A 674 -19.99 20.78 -22.35
C LEU A 674 -18.71 21.53 -21.96
N THR A 675 -18.87 22.60 -21.17
CA THR A 675 -17.73 23.27 -20.52
C THR A 675 -17.24 22.49 -19.30
N VAL A 676 -15.98 22.68 -18.91
CA VAL A 676 -15.41 22.04 -17.70
C VAL A 676 -16.21 22.44 -16.46
N ALA A 677 -16.61 23.72 -16.38
CA ALA A 677 -17.42 24.24 -15.28
C ALA A 677 -18.79 23.54 -15.21
N ALA A 678 -19.51 23.43 -16.33
CA ALA A 678 -20.81 22.77 -16.38
C ALA A 678 -20.71 21.27 -16.05
N ALA A 679 -19.64 20.60 -16.48
CA ALA A 679 -19.42 19.17 -16.18
C ALA A 679 -19.20 18.97 -14.68
N THR A 680 -18.39 19.85 -14.07
CA THR A 680 -18.12 19.82 -12.63
C THR A 680 -19.39 20.15 -11.81
N GLU A 681 -20.20 21.09 -12.28
CA GLU A 681 -21.47 21.45 -11.64
C GLU A 681 -22.46 20.29 -11.66
N ARG A 682 -22.60 19.57 -12.79
CA ARG A 682 -23.42 18.35 -12.88
C ARG A 682 -22.99 17.29 -11.87
N LEU A 683 -21.68 17.12 -11.67
CA LEU A 683 -21.15 16.20 -10.66
C LEU A 683 -21.55 16.61 -9.24
N ARG A 684 -21.46 17.91 -8.92
CA ARG A 684 -21.82 18.44 -7.59
C ARG A 684 -23.32 18.44 -7.33
N ALA A 685 -24.14 18.58 -8.36
CA ALA A 685 -25.60 18.55 -8.26
C ALA A 685 -26.16 17.12 -8.14
N SER A 686 -25.37 16.11 -8.48
CA SER A 686 -25.78 14.70 -8.43
C SER A 686 -25.65 14.12 -7.02
N GLY A 687 -26.49 13.12 -6.69
CA GLY A 687 -26.43 12.45 -5.39
C GLY A 687 -25.13 11.69 -5.14
N THR A 688 -24.52 11.12 -6.18
CA THR A 688 -23.19 10.51 -6.14
C THR A 688 -22.43 10.73 -7.44
N ILE A 689 -21.11 10.54 -7.42
CA ILE A 689 -20.25 10.64 -8.62
C ILE A 689 -20.62 9.52 -9.62
N ALA A 690 -20.84 8.30 -9.14
CA ALA A 690 -21.25 7.18 -9.97
C ALA A 690 -22.57 7.46 -10.71
N ASP A 691 -23.57 8.03 -10.03
CA ASP A 691 -24.86 8.37 -10.63
C ASP A 691 -24.72 9.48 -11.68
N ALA A 692 -23.91 10.50 -11.40
CA ALA A 692 -23.61 11.57 -12.35
C ALA A 692 -22.94 11.02 -13.63
N VAL A 693 -21.96 10.14 -13.46
CA VAL A 693 -21.26 9.51 -14.58
C VAL A 693 -22.19 8.57 -15.36
N ARG A 694 -23.08 7.84 -14.67
CA ARG A 694 -24.04 6.92 -15.30
C ARG A 694 -25.10 7.68 -16.11
N SER A 695 -25.59 8.80 -15.58
CA SER A 695 -26.64 9.63 -16.20
C SER A 695 -26.13 10.64 -17.23
N ALA A 696 -24.81 10.90 -17.27
CA ALA A 696 -24.20 11.62 -18.38
C ALA A 696 -24.31 10.76 -19.66
N SER A 697 -25.43 10.84 -20.36
CA SER A 697 -25.58 10.25 -21.70
C SER A 697 -24.87 11.09 -22.76
N SER A 698 -24.52 10.43 -23.86
CA SER A 698 -24.00 11.04 -25.09
C SER A 698 -25.02 11.84 -25.86
#